data_AF-A0A7C7WRU9-F1
#
_entry.id   AF-A0A7C7WRU9-F1
#
_cell.length_a   1.000
_cell.length_b   1.000
_cell.length_c   1.000
_cell.angle_alpha   90.00
_cell.angle_beta   90.00
_cell.angle_gamma   90.00
#
_symmetry.space_group_name_H-M   'P 1'
#
loop_
_entity.id
_entity.type
_entity.pdbx_description
1 polymer ?
#
loop_
_entity_poly.entity_id
_entity_poly.type
_entity_poly.pdbx_seq_one_letter_code
_entity_poly.pdbx_strand_id
1 'polypeptide(L)'
;MGKDNNSKMRLRVTQASLNQTALDYGRNMANIYQAIREAVARGSDILAFEELTLTGYEANDDFQKVDNEELLEMLDDIATYAKSLDPNLIISIGHPWRYGNKNMMAEPPYQEERVKNPLYNRMDLPFNVQSFIMNGEILGMTAKMHLYNDGRGYEKRYFSEWSMEAADKLDGFFGTIEVPLDRDGKRKTLLGRPIIHVKDGDRAFNLAHIICEEKWIATDFGGYPHNDVSYNWDSPVAAYRRHLTARKGTVLVVANASPPTALKIKKHEHLAKLASEYADVVIDTDGLGSSGSTFAQHGHRLIAQKGKIIYSGQRVSMGRVALSTNDVLVTPAKAQTKVHAHTKVKRSLKGKKPSIASLRKEEIKAAAWDRLDDTSREYEEVIRMTALWLFDYLKKTKGSGVAQALSGGADSAFNSVIVYAMVSLAIKELGVEGFCKEMKHLPFKDEILAAGQVSEVEAIKVAMRHMMTNVYMGTDNSSDDTKNAARTLTEGGVDENGVAFDGIGGVYEQQNIQDFLDFCAMAMAVTDSTQIEMSRKLALQKVIAEHLRLKPGSLSAEELSKREAEIKAEYPEVTQLMSAANPTQLVAYENAQAALRQVLINRRANMENKRPVANPNLDEARNAYATYGGDLHSGVFNLNAHLPKAYQLKLMRYLHDHGLKGVLEPVKALGPVLRNKPTAELQPRDASGKVTQNDEDALKGSFEQLNRVAEYMLYDKVLSFGGERRLNAQEVFEHCKADPLFEGVEDDVLYDMVMFRYQRWAISQFKIHASPYGPTMGYNVDHQSSLRTPNWSGNDQNKLVDLGVKLVFAEAAKQGVKLKGGDQVLMHKRAMQDEGFVEQFQHFLRGRDGALDFDVKRVFDRVADKGWDKAFTPLPEDHAIMVNYNLR
;
A
#
# COMPACT_ATOMS: atom_id res chain seq x y z
N MET A 1 -30.05 53.53 -16.98
CA MET A 1 -28.76 52.96 -16.55
C MET A 1 -29.00 52.06 -15.35
N GLY A 2 -29.24 50.76 -15.56
CA GLY A 2 -29.26 49.76 -14.49
C GLY A 2 -27.86 49.14 -14.40
N LYS A 3 -27.11 49.44 -13.32
CA LYS A 3 -25.82 48.78 -13.08
C LYS A 3 -26.09 47.32 -12.74
N ASP A 4 -25.53 46.43 -13.55
CA ASP A 4 -25.54 44.99 -13.36
C ASP A 4 -24.71 44.66 -12.09
N ASN A 5 -25.35 44.71 -10.92
CA ASN A 5 -24.75 44.43 -9.60
C ASN A 5 -24.37 42.94 -9.41
N ASN A 6 -24.34 42.16 -10.50
CA ASN A 6 -24.26 40.71 -10.52
C ASN A 6 -22.93 40.17 -11.13
N SER A 7 -21.93 41.03 -11.35
CA SER A 7 -20.63 40.58 -11.87
C SER A 7 -19.94 39.66 -10.85
N LYS A 8 -19.60 38.44 -11.29
CA LYS A 8 -18.89 37.46 -10.48
C LYS A 8 -17.57 38.02 -9.93
N MET A 9 -17.20 37.60 -8.73
CA MET A 9 -15.89 37.85 -8.14
C MET A 9 -14.88 36.89 -8.77
N ARG A 10 -13.70 37.38 -9.14
CA ARG A 10 -12.58 36.54 -9.58
C ARG A 10 -11.67 36.31 -8.40
N LEU A 11 -11.41 35.04 -8.08
CA LEU A 11 -10.40 34.63 -7.11
C LEU A 11 -9.28 33.90 -7.83
N ARG A 12 -8.04 34.22 -7.51
CA ARG A 12 -6.88 33.42 -7.94
C ARG A 12 -6.50 32.43 -6.85
N VAL A 13 -6.55 31.14 -7.15
CA VAL A 13 -6.31 30.08 -6.18
C VAL A 13 -5.03 29.35 -6.55
N THR A 14 -4.09 29.27 -5.61
CA THR A 14 -2.99 28.29 -5.67
C THR A 14 -3.34 27.09 -4.80
N GLN A 15 -3.29 25.90 -5.38
CA GLN A 15 -3.25 24.64 -4.64
C GLN A 15 -1.80 24.17 -4.56
N ALA A 16 -1.38 23.72 -3.39
CA ALA A 16 -0.03 23.24 -3.14
C ALA A 16 -0.10 21.85 -2.52
N SER A 17 0.56 20.88 -3.16
CA SER A 17 0.82 19.58 -2.57
C SER A 17 2.29 19.53 -2.19
N LEU A 18 2.58 19.36 -0.90
CA LEU A 18 3.95 19.37 -0.41
C LEU A 18 4.42 17.95 -0.08
N ASN A 19 5.68 17.69 -0.39
CA ASN A 19 6.38 16.47 -0.03
C ASN A 19 6.98 16.61 1.38
N GLN A 20 6.08 16.57 2.35
CA GLN A 20 6.38 16.66 3.76
C GLN A 20 7.05 15.38 4.27
N THR A 21 7.63 15.50 5.45
CA THR A 21 8.19 14.37 6.19
C THR A 21 7.70 14.48 7.62
N ALA A 22 7.18 13.38 8.14
CA ALA A 22 6.64 13.30 9.51
C ALA A 22 7.58 13.98 10.52
N LEU A 23 7.08 15.05 11.12
CA LEU A 23 7.73 15.89 12.15
C LEU A 23 9.10 16.48 11.77
N ASP A 24 9.49 16.48 10.50
CA ASP A 24 10.67 17.23 10.01
C ASP A 24 10.27 18.70 9.79
N TYR A 25 10.05 19.43 10.89
CA TYR A 25 9.57 20.82 10.84
C TYR A 25 10.47 21.73 10.01
N GLY A 26 11.80 21.56 10.09
CA GLY A 26 12.74 22.35 9.29
C GLY A 26 12.52 22.19 7.79
N ARG A 27 12.31 20.96 7.32
CA ARG A 27 11.95 20.70 5.91
C ARG A 27 10.54 21.17 5.60
N ASN A 28 9.57 20.85 6.44
CA ASN A 28 8.15 21.11 6.17
C ASN A 28 7.88 22.62 6.08
N MET A 29 8.45 23.39 6.99
CA MET A 29 8.39 24.86 6.98
C MET A 29 9.07 25.45 5.75
N ALA A 30 10.24 24.91 5.32
CA ALA A 30 10.90 25.36 4.11
C ALA A 30 10.03 25.16 2.85
N ASN A 31 9.33 24.03 2.75
CA ASN A 31 8.38 23.75 1.67
C ASN A 31 7.17 24.71 1.74
N ILE A 32 6.60 24.94 2.93
CA ILE A 32 5.49 25.87 3.15
C ILE A 32 5.89 27.30 2.74
N TYR A 33 7.04 27.79 3.19
CA TYR A 33 7.54 29.11 2.83
C TYR A 33 7.81 29.27 1.33
N GLN A 34 8.31 28.21 0.68
CA GLN A 34 8.45 28.21 -0.77
C GLN A 34 7.10 28.36 -1.46
N ALA A 35 6.10 27.55 -1.07
CA ALA A 35 4.76 27.62 -1.64
C ALA A 35 4.09 28.99 -1.40
N ILE A 36 4.30 29.61 -0.23
CA ILE A 36 3.83 30.98 0.06
C ILE A 36 4.47 31.98 -0.89
N ARG A 37 5.81 31.98 -1.04
CA ARG A 37 6.51 32.89 -1.97
C ARG A 37 5.98 32.74 -3.39
N GLU A 38 5.83 31.51 -3.85
CA GLU A 38 5.36 31.23 -5.21
C GLU A 38 3.89 31.63 -5.41
N ALA A 39 3.02 31.41 -4.41
CA ALA A 39 1.64 31.85 -4.46
C ALA A 39 1.54 33.39 -4.51
N VAL A 40 2.31 34.10 -3.69
CA VAL A 40 2.35 35.58 -3.72
C VAL A 40 2.88 36.07 -5.06
N ALA A 41 3.97 35.49 -5.57
CA ALA A 41 4.55 35.85 -6.86
C ALA A 41 3.57 35.65 -8.03
N ARG A 42 2.70 34.63 -7.94
CA ARG A 42 1.63 34.37 -8.92
C ARG A 42 0.38 35.23 -8.72
N GLY A 43 0.38 36.08 -7.67
CA GLY A 43 -0.70 37.00 -7.33
C GLY A 43 -1.92 36.30 -6.76
N SER A 44 -1.72 35.19 -6.03
CA SER A 44 -2.80 34.37 -5.53
C SER A 44 -3.57 35.01 -4.39
N ASP A 45 -4.87 34.78 -4.43
CA ASP A 45 -5.82 35.23 -3.44
C ASP A 45 -6.03 34.22 -2.30
N ILE A 46 -5.91 32.93 -2.61
CA ILE A 46 -5.98 31.79 -1.68
C ILE A 46 -4.81 30.86 -1.99
N LEU A 47 -4.15 30.36 -0.95
CA LEU A 47 -3.22 29.23 -0.98
C LEU A 47 -3.82 28.08 -0.15
N ALA A 48 -4.12 26.97 -0.82
CA ALA A 48 -4.68 25.78 -0.19
C ALA A 48 -3.63 24.66 -0.12
N PHE A 49 -3.34 24.22 1.11
CA PHE A 49 -2.47 23.06 1.38
C PHE A 49 -3.29 21.80 1.68
N GLU A 50 -2.59 20.67 1.73
CA GLU A 50 -3.11 19.38 2.14
C GLU A 50 -3.44 19.26 3.63
N GLU A 51 -3.97 18.10 4.01
CA GLU A 51 -4.25 17.75 5.40
C GLU A 51 -2.94 17.53 6.19
N LEU A 52 -2.90 17.99 7.46
CA LEU A 52 -1.74 17.85 8.35
C LEU A 52 -0.40 18.34 7.74
N THR A 53 -0.47 19.33 6.84
CA THR A 53 0.68 19.88 6.11
C THR A 53 1.87 20.25 6.99
N LEU A 54 1.64 20.85 8.17
CA LEU A 54 2.71 21.34 9.04
C LEU A 54 3.55 20.19 9.61
N THR A 55 2.88 19.13 10.05
CA THR A 55 3.50 17.96 10.69
C THR A 55 3.86 16.86 9.71
N GLY A 56 3.23 16.82 8.54
CA GLY A 56 3.13 15.62 7.72
C GLY A 56 2.10 14.64 8.28
N TYR A 57 1.35 13.99 7.39
CA TYR A 57 0.25 13.08 7.76
C TYR A 57 0.73 11.78 8.43
N GLU A 58 1.91 11.28 8.05
CA GLU A 58 2.40 9.95 8.44
C GLU A 58 3.17 9.94 9.78
N ALA A 59 2.85 10.82 10.72
CA ALA A 59 3.52 10.84 12.03
C ALA A 59 3.05 9.72 12.97
N ASN A 60 1.90 9.10 12.71
CA ASN A 60 1.36 7.98 13.50
C ASN A 60 1.33 8.29 15.02
N ASP A 61 1.83 7.39 15.87
CA ASP A 61 1.86 7.59 17.32
C ASP A 61 2.67 8.83 17.72
N ASP A 62 3.56 9.35 16.87
CA ASP A 62 4.32 10.56 17.18
C ASP A 62 3.46 11.82 17.19
N PHE A 63 2.23 11.80 16.67
CA PHE A 63 1.25 12.87 16.92
C PHE A 63 1.00 13.11 18.41
N GLN A 64 1.23 12.09 19.25
CA GLN A 64 1.09 12.23 20.70
C GLN A 64 2.18 13.13 21.32
N LYS A 65 3.32 13.30 20.63
CA LYS A 65 4.43 14.15 21.08
C LYS A 65 4.25 15.63 20.74
N VAL A 66 3.28 15.95 19.87
CA VAL A 66 3.10 17.32 19.39
C VAL A 66 2.45 18.19 20.46
N ASP A 67 3.03 19.38 20.63
CA ASP A 67 2.62 20.40 21.60
C ASP A 67 2.01 21.63 20.92
N ASN A 68 0.96 22.20 21.52
CA ASN A 68 0.27 23.35 20.93
C ASN A 68 1.13 24.63 20.93
N GLU A 69 2.03 24.83 21.89
CA GLU A 69 2.89 26.03 21.95
C GLU A 69 3.86 26.03 20.76
N GLU A 70 4.54 24.89 20.51
CA GLU A 70 5.46 24.74 19.38
C GLU A 70 4.73 24.92 18.02
N LEU A 71 3.53 24.33 17.90
CA LEU A 71 2.70 24.52 16.71
C LEU A 71 2.26 25.98 16.54
N LEU A 72 1.88 26.65 17.63
CA LEU A 72 1.46 28.04 17.59
C LEU A 72 2.60 28.94 17.12
N GLU A 73 3.82 28.75 17.64
CA GLU A 73 5.01 29.49 17.20
C GLU A 73 5.20 29.34 15.68
N MET A 74 5.14 28.12 15.16
CA MET A 74 5.26 27.88 13.71
C MET A 74 4.10 28.50 12.90
N LEU A 75 2.86 28.44 13.41
CA LEU A 75 1.72 29.07 12.75
C LEU A 75 1.84 30.60 12.74
N ASP A 76 2.34 31.20 13.82
CA ASP A 76 2.61 32.63 13.93
C ASP A 76 3.76 33.05 12.99
N ASP A 77 4.79 32.23 12.85
CA ASP A 77 5.87 32.44 11.87
C ASP A 77 5.34 32.40 10.43
N ILE A 78 4.48 31.44 10.11
CA ILE A 78 3.81 31.36 8.81
C ILE A 78 2.94 32.59 8.57
N ALA A 79 2.15 32.99 9.57
CA ALA A 79 1.26 34.15 9.47
C ALA A 79 2.05 35.45 9.28
N THR A 80 3.13 35.63 10.04
CA THR A 80 4.04 36.78 9.95
C THR A 80 4.73 36.83 8.60
N TYR A 81 5.28 35.70 8.16
CA TYR A 81 5.96 35.62 6.87
C TYR A 81 5.02 35.89 5.70
N ALA A 82 3.83 35.27 5.70
CA ALA A 82 2.81 35.52 4.69
C ALA A 82 2.39 36.99 4.65
N LYS A 83 2.15 37.61 5.81
CA LYS A 83 1.80 39.04 5.94
C LYS A 83 2.89 39.95 5.38
N SER A 84 4.16 39.61 5.61
CA SER A 84 5.30 40.40 5.12
C SER A 84 5.38 40.44 3.59
N LEU A 85 4.88 39.40 2.91
CA LEU A 85 4.86 39.30 1.45
C LEU A 85 3.54 39.80 0.86
N ASP A 86 2.41 39.43 1.45
CA ASP A 86 1.07 39.90 1.09
C ASP A 86 0.08 39.73 2.26
N PRO A 87 -0.35 40.83 2.93
CA PRO A 87 -1.32 40.75 4.01
C PRO A 87 -2.72 40.26 3.56
N ASN A 88 -2.99 40.21 2.25
CA ASN A 88 -4.27 39.76 1.70
C ASN A 88 -4.30 38.27 1.31
N LEU A 89 -3.16 37.56 1.37
CA LEU A 89 -3.13 36.13 1.07
C LEU A 89 -3.87 35.36 2.17
N ILE A 90 -4.88 34.58 1.77
CA ILE A 90 -5.55 33.63 2.67
C ILE A 90 -4.86 32.28 2.52
N ILE A 91 -4.39 31.71 3.63
CA ILE A 91 -3.75 30.39 3.67
C ILE A 91 -4.67 29.40 4.37
N SER A 92 -4.84 28.22 3.80
CA SER A 92 -5.43 27.04 4.44
C SER A 92 -4.31 26.05 4.75
N ILE A 93 -4.09 25.71 6.02
CA ILE A 93 -2.99 24.84 6.46
C ILE A 93 -3.41 23.84 7.53
N GLY A 94 -2.93 22.59 7.40
CA GLY A 94 -3.26 21.50 8.30
C GLY A 94 -2.23 21.27 9.41
N HIS A 95 -2.70 20.96 10.61
CA HIS A 95 -1.90 20.64 11.79
C HIS A 95 -2.77 19.92 12.84
N PRO A 96 -2.19 19.20 13.81
CA PRO A 96 -2.96 18.71 14.94
C PRO A 96 -3.23 19.85 15.94
N TRP A 97 -4.23 19.71 16.81
CA TRP A 97 -4.48 20.67 17.88
C TRP A 97 -5.14 20.03 19.09
N ARG A 98 -4.59 20.26 20.29
CA ARG A 98 -5.19 19.78 21.55
C ARG A 98 -6.20 20.79 22.07
N TYR A 99 -7.35 20.31 22.52
CA TYR A 99 -8.30 21.17 23.19
C TYR A 99 -7.82 21.48 24.61
N GLY A 100 -7.30 22.70 24.80
CA GLY A 100 -6.48 23.08 25.96
C GLY A 100 -7.23 23.42 27.25
N ASN A 101 -8.55 23.26 27.34
CA ASN A 101 -9.30 23.72 28.51
C ASN A 101 -9.43 22.67 29.63
N LYS A 102 -8.31 22.38 30.31
CA LYS A 102 -8.30 21.48 31.49
C LYS A 102 -8.97 22.11 32.73
N ASN A 103 -9.12 23.44 32.78
CA ASN A 103 -9.58 24.19 33.96
C ASN A 103 -11.08 24.54 33.97
N MET A 104 -11.81 24.40 32.86
CA MET A 104 -13.27 24.62 32.82
C MET A 104 -14.08 23.67 33.72
N MET A 105 -13.45 22.66 34.34
CA MET A 105 -14.12 21.60 35.10
C MET A 105 -13.57 21.41 36.52
N ALA A 106 -12.96 22.46 37.11
CA ALA A 106 -12.39 22.39 38.45
C ALA A 106 -13.43 22.30 39.58
N GLU A 107 -14.70 22.62 39.32
CA GLU A 107 -15.80 22.57 40.31
C GLU A 107 -16.79 21.43 39.99
N PRO A 108 -17.32 20.70 40.99
CA PRO A 108 -18.45 19.79 40.80
C PRO A 108 -19.66 20.50 40.16
N PRO A 109 -20.43 19.85 39.27
CA PRO A 109 -20.44 18.42 38.91
C PRO A 109 -19.51 18.03 37.73
N TYR A 110 -18.68 18.95 37.25
CA TYR A 110 -18.01 18.82 35.94
C TYR A 110 -16.86 17.79 35.89
N GLN A 111 -16.37 17.31 37.03
CA GLN A 111 -15.34 16.26 37.06
C GLN A 111 -15.84 14.88 36.56
N GLU A 112 -17.11 14.52 36.80
CA GLU A 112 -17.70 13.28 36.29
C GLU A 112 -18.05 13.37 34.79
N GLU A 113 -18.40 14.57 34.31
CA GLU A 113 -18.69 14.83 32.89
C GLU A 113 -17.44 14.79 32.01
N ARG A 114 -16.25 15.13 32.56
CA ARG A 114 -14.96 15.04 31.86
C ARG A 114 -14.70 13.64 31.28
N VAL A 115 -15.19 12.61 31.95
CA VAL A 115 -15.05 11.21 31.55
C VAL A 115 -15.97 10.83 30.38
N LYS A 116 -17.01 11.63 30.13
CA LYS A 116 -18.09 11.39 29.14
C LYS A 116 -18.16 12.46 28.03
N ASN A 117 -17.45 13.58 28.14
CA ASN A 117 -17.46 14.65 27.13
C ASN A 117 -16.62 14.24 25.90
N PRO A 118 -17.20 14.15 24.69
CA PRO A 118 -16.45 13.74 23.50
C PRO A 118 -15.38 14.74 23.05
N LEU A 119 -15.44 16.01 23.48
CA LEU A 119 -14.38 17.00 23.23
C LEU A 119 -13.17 16.83 24.16
N TYR A 120 -13.36 16.14 25.29
CA TYR A 120 -12.31 15.81 26.25
C TYR A 120 -12.27 14.29 26.42
N ASN A 121 -11.67 13.58 25.47
CA ASN A 121 -11.53 12.14 25.62
C ASN A 121 -10.52 11.80 26.74
N ARG A 122 -10.65 10.62 27.36
CA ARG A 122 -9.76 10.18 28.46
C ARG A 122 -8.28 10.10 28.07
N MET A 123 -7.99 9.97 26.78
CA MET A 123 -6.66 9.81 26.22
C MET A 123 -5.99 11.16 25.89
N ASP A 124 -6.70 12.29 26.09
CA ASP A 124 -6.24 13.64 25.76
C ASP A 124 -5.69 13.71 24.33
N LEU A 125 -6.30 13.02 23.35
CA LEU A 125 -5.81 13.00 21.96
C LEU A 125 -6.06 14.34 21.25
N PRO A 126 -5.14 14.79 20.38
CA PRO A 126 -5.36 16.00 19.58
C PRO A 126 -6.50 15.79 18.58
N PHE A 127 -7.01 16.87 18.02
CA PHE A 127 -7.86 16.86 16.84
C PHE A 127 -6.99 17.04 15.59
N ASN A 128 -7.40 16.42 14.48
CA ASN A 128 -6.88 16.74 13.16
C ASN A 128 -7.56 18.04 12.68
N VAL A 129 -6.77 19.09 12.43
CA VAL A 129 -7.26 20.46 12.22
C VAL A 129 -6.75 21.07 10.92
N GLN A 130 -7.61 21.88 10.27
CA GLN A 130 -7.27 22.76 9.17
C GLN A 130 -7.59 24.22 9.51
N SER A 131 -6.59 25.10 9.48
CA SER A 131 -6.69 26.50 9.90
C SER A 131 -6.65 27.48 8.73
N PHE A 132 -7.42 28.56 8.84
CA PHE A 132 -7.30 29.72 7.95
C PHE A 132 -6.39 30.77 8.58
N ILE A 133 -5.44 31.29 7.81
CA ILE A 133 -4.53 32.38 8.22
C ILE A 133 -4.64 33.53 7.22
N MET A 134 -4.70 34.77 7.72
CA MET A 134 -4.64 35.98 6.89
C MET A 134 -4.15 37.17 7.72
N ASN A 135 -3.40 38.10 7.11
CA ASN A 135 -2.96 39.35 7.74
C ASN A 135 -2.20 39.19 9.08
N GLY A 136 -1.52 38.06 9.26
CA GLY A 136 -0.80 37.74 10.49
C GLY A 136 -1.68 37.16 11.60
N GLU A 137 -2.91 36.76 11.30
CA GLU A 137 -3.86 36.22 12.29
C GLU A 137 -4.42 34.86 11.83
N ILE A 138 -4.61 33.96 12.80
CA ILE A 138 -5.37 32.73 12.62
C ILE A 138 -6.86 33.10 12.73
N LEU A 139 -7.60 32.91 11.64
CA LEU A 139 -9.01 33.32 11.54
C LEU A 139 -9.98 32.29 12.12
N GLY A 140 -9.55 31.04 12.24
CA GLY A 140 -10.32 29.92 12.77
C GLY A 140 -9.76 28.57 12.36
N MET A 141 -10.03 27.56 13.18
CA MET A 141 -9.55 26.18 13.09
C MET A 141 -10.71 25.24 12.86
N THR A 142 -10.67 24.48 11.77
CA THR A 142 -11.66 23.43 11.48
C THR A 142 -11.16 22.10 12.03
N ALA A 143 -11.92 21.45 12.91
CA ALA A 143 -11.60 20.14 13.47
C ALA A 143 -12.38 19.04 12.76
N LYS A 144 -11.67 17.97 12.38
CA LYS A 144 -12.24 16.83 11.65
C LYS A 144 -13.24 16.06 12.52
N MET A 145 -14.45 15.90 12.02
CA MET A 145 -15.56 15.23 12.73
C MET A 145 -15.57 13.73 12.52
N HIS A 146 -14.96 13.26 11.45
CA HIS A 146 -14.99 11.85 11.07
C HIS A 146 -13.61 11.39 10.65
N LEU A 147 -13.10 10.43 11.40
CA LEU A 147 -11.74 9.94 11.24
C LEU A 147 -11.72 8.64 10.43
N TYR A 148 -10.75 8.53 9.51
CA TYR A 148 -10.52 7.33 8.72
C TYR A 148 -9.95 6.22 9.59
N ASN A 149 -10.69 5.11 9.70
CA ASN A 149 -10.28 3.98 10.52
C ASN A 149 -10.70 2.63 9.91
N ASP A 150 -10.32 2.41 8.65
CA ASP A 150 -10.49 1.14 7.94
C ASP A 150 -9.26 0.87 7.06
N GLY A 151 -8.95 -0.41 6.82
CA GLY A 151 -7.77 -0.84 6.07
C GLY A 151 -6.51 -0.08 6.51
N ARG A 152 -6.02 0.81 5.63
CA ARG A 152 -4.76 1.57 5.79
C ARG A 152 -4.86 2.79 6.72
N GLY A 153 -6.04 3.16 7.19
CA GLY A 153 -6.27 4.31 8.06
C GLY A 153 -6.39 3.93 9.53
N TYR A 154 -5.71 4.67 10.40
CA TYR A 154 -5.74 4.47 11.86
C TYR A 154 -5.94 5.78 12.63
N GLU A 155 -6.62 6.76 12.04
CA GLU A 155 -6.70 8.10 12.63
C GLU A 155 -7.31 8.09 14.03
N LYS A 156 -8.27 7.20 14.33
CA LYS A 156 -8.88 7.09 15.68
C LYS A 156 -7.89 6.62 16.76
N ARG A 157 -6.72 6.09 16.38
CA ARG A 157 -5.63 5.81 17.32
C ARG A 157 -4.92 7.08 17.78
N TYR A 158 -4.86 8.09 16.92
CA TYR A 158 -4.03 9.29 17.12
C TYR A 158 -4.86 10.54 17.38
N PHE A 159 -6.12 10.59 16.96
CA PHE A 159 -6.97 11.78 17.00
C PHE A 159 -8.34 11.53 17.63
N SER A 160 -8.94 12.61 18.12
CA SER A 160 -10.35 12.68 18.53
C SER A 160 -11.25 13.14 17.38
N GLU A 161 -12.46 12.59 17.30
CA GLU A 161 -13.52 13.10 16.41
C GLU A 161 -14.17 14.34 17.02
N TRP A 162 -14.29 15.41 16.24
CA TRP A 162 -14.99 16.62 16.69
C TRP A 162 -16.50 16.38 16.79
N SER A 163 -17.07 16.66 17.97
CA SER A 163 -18.51 16.56 18.21
C SER A 163 -19.19 17.92 18.13
N MET A 164 -19.97 18.12 17.06
CA MET A 164 -20.77 19.34 16.86
C MET A 164 -21.76 19.56 18.02
N GLU A 165 -22.44 18.51 18.46
CA GLU A 165 -23.42 18.58 19.54
C GLU A 165 -22.78 18.98 20.88
N ALA A 166 -21.63 18.41 21.21
CA ALA A 166 -20.93 18.76 22.44
C ALA A 166 -20.37 20.18 22.39
N ALA A 167 -19.91 20.64 21.22
CA ALA A 167 -19.48 22.02 21.03
C ALA A 167 -20.65 23.00 21.20
N ASP A 168 -21.81 22.75 20.60
CA ASP A 168 -23.00 23.61 20.75
C ASP A 168 -23.53 23.64 22.20
N LYS A 169 -23.33 22.58 22.98
CA LYS A 169 -23.61 22.57 24.44
C LYS A 169 -22.66 23.45 25.25
N LEU A 170 -21.49 23.81 24.70
CA LEU A 170 -20.51 24.71 25.29
C LEU A 170 -20.60 26.12 24.69
N ASP A 171 -21.83 26.63 24.54
CA ASP A 171 -22.14 27.92 23.90
C ASP A 171 -21.61 28.04 22.46
N GLY A 172 -21.40 26.90 21.80
CA GLY A 172 -21.03 26.85 20.40
C GLY A 172 -22.16 27.30 19.47
N PHE A 173 -21.76 27.71 18.28
CA PHE A 173 -22.68 27.98 17.18
C PHE A 173 -22.22 27.19 15.96
N PHE A 174 -23.12 26.39 15.39
CA PHE A 174 -22.79 25.50 14.27
C PHE A 174 -21.54 24.65 14.57
N GLY A 175 -21.51 24.08 15.78
CA GLY A 175 -20.45 23.25 16.34
C GLY A 175 -19.09 23.91 16.41
N THR A 176 -19.05 25.25 16.52
CA THR A 176 -17.81 26.04 16.64
C THR A 176 -17.81 26.81 17.94
N ILE A 177 -16.73 26.68 18.71
CA ILE A 177 -16.54 27.35 20.01
C ILE A 177 -15.29 28.22 19.99
N GLU A 178 -15.23 29.19 20.90
CA GLU A 178 -14.03 29.98 21.16
C GLU A 178 -13.12 29.22 22.14
N VAL A 179 -11.83 29.12 21.82
CA VAL A 179 -10.84 28.39 22.62
C VAL A 179 -9.58 29.23 22.85
N PRO A 180 -8.87 29.04 23.98
CA PRO A 180 -7.53 29.61 24.17
C PRO A 180 -6.61 29.19 23.03
N LEU A 181 -5.93 30.17 22.44
CA LEU A 181 -4.91 29.93 21.44
C LEU A 181 -3.54 29.75 22.11
N ASP A 182 -3.25 30.55 23.14
CA ASP A 182 -2.04 30.49 23.98
C ASP A 182 -2.34 29.94 25.38
N ARG A 183 -1.28 29.56 26.10
CA ARG A 183 -1.39 28.93 27.42
C ARG A 183 -1.94 29.85 28.51
N ASP A 184 -1.68 31.15 28.41
CA ASP A 184 -2.24 32.15 29.35
C ASP A 184 -3.65 32.60 28.97
N GLY A 185 -4.18 32.12 27.84
CA GLY A 185 -5.55 32.38 27.38
C GLY A 185 -5.82 33.83 26.99
N LYS A 186 -4.76 34.61 26.73
CA LYS A 186 -4.87 36.01 26.32
C LYS A 186 -5.28 36.11 24.85
N ARG A 187 -4.79 35.20 24.02
CA ARG A 187 -5.25 35.05 22.63
C ARG A 187 -6.27 33.94 22.56
N LYS A 188 -7.28 34.17 21.73
CA LYS A 188 -8.35 33.21 21.48
C LYS A 188 -8.50 32.95 20.00
N THR A 189 -9.02 31.79 19.66
CA THR A 189 -9.36 31.40 18.29
C THR A 189 -10.68 30.63 18.29
N LEU A 190 -11.19 30.34 17.09
CA LEU A 190 -12.37 29.49 16.90
C LEU A 190 -11.93 28.06 16.58
N LEU A 191 -12.52 27.07 17.23
CA LEU A 191 -12.31 25.65 16.96
C LEU A 191 -13.65 24.97 16.66
N GLY A 192 -13.73 24.23 15.56
CA GLY A 192 -14.91 23.46 15.16
C GLY A 192 -15.11 23.47 13.66
N ARG A 193 -16.07 24.23 13.14
CA ARG A 193 -16.32 24.38 11.69
C ARG A 193 -16.55 25.86 11.30
N PRO A 194 -15.60 26.75 11.64
CA PRO A 194 -15.78 28.19 11.45
C PRO A 194 -16.01 28.53 9.98
N ILE A 195 -16.96 29.44 9.76
CA ILE A 195 -17.24 30.06 8.46
C ILE A 195 -16.63 31.46 8.46
N ILE A 196 -15.76 31.72 7.49
CA ILE A 196 -15.08 33.01 7.33
C ILE A 196 -15.79 33.80 6.23
N HIS A 197 -16.37 34.96 6.57
CA HIS A 197 -16.97 35.87 5.61
C HIS A 197 -15.96 36.91 5.14
N VAL A 198 -15.56 36.81 3.88
CA VAL A 198 -14.53 37.67 3.27
C VAL A 198 -15.22 38.72 2.40
N LYS A 199 -15.10 39.99 2.79
CA LYS A 199 -15.66 41.14 2.06
C LYS A 199 -14.59 41.82 1.20
N ASP A 200 -14.87 41.99 -0.10
CA ASP A 200 -14.07 42.76 -1.06
C ASP A 200 -14.91 43.86 -1.72
N GLY A 201 -14.63 45.11 -1.38
CA GLY A 201 -15.47 46.24 -1.76
C GLY A 201 -16.91 46.03 -1.29
N ASP A 202 -17.87 46.04 -2.21
CA ASP A 202 -19.30 45.79 -1.94
C ASP A 202 -19.72 44.33 -2.08
N ARG A 203 -18.79 43.43 -2.42
CA ARG A 203 -19.05 42.01 -2.65
C ARG A 203 -18.43 41.17 -1.52
N ALA A 204 -18.89 39.94 -1.36
CA ALA A 204 -18.34 39.03 -0.36
C ALA A 204 -18.45 37.57 -0.80
N PHE A 205 -17.71 36.69 -0.15
CA PHE A 205 -17.90 35.24 -0.22
C PHE A 205 -17.68 34.62 1.17
N ASN A 206 -18.23 33.43 1.38
CA ASN A 206 -18.04 32.61 2.58
C ASN A 206 -17.02 31.53 2.27
N LEU A 207 -16.05 31.34 3.16
CA LEU A 207 -14.99 30.35 3.05
C LEU A 207 -15.14 29.32 4.19
N ALA A 208 -14.99 28.05 3.85
CA ALA A 208 -15.11 26.93 4.79
C ALA A 208 -14.17 25.77 4.41
N HIS A 209 -13.83 24.93 5.39
CA HIS A 209 -13.04 23.71 5.20
C HIS A 209 -13.89 22.45 5.23
N ILE A 210 -13.39 21.42 4.56
CA ILE A 210 -13.77 20.01 4.70
C ILE A 210 -12.47 19.21 4.72
N ILE A 211 -12.37 18.22 5.60
CA ILE A 211 -11.13 17.45 5.75
C ILE A 211 -11.38 16.01 5.28
N CYS A 212 -10.71 15.65 4.18
CA CYS A 212 -10.62 14.32 3.58
C CYS A 212 -11.93 13.51 3.57
N GLU A 213 -12.12 12.62 4.55
CA GLU A 213 -13.25 11.70 4.69
C GLU A 213 -14.60 12.40 4.69
N GLU A 214 -14.67 13.58 5.30
CA GLU A 214 -15.88 14.39 5.39
C GLU A 214 -16.48 14.75 4.02
N LYS A 215 -15.68 14.70 2.94
CA LYS A 215 -16.16 14.91 1.58
C LYS A 215 -17.02 13.74 1.07
N TRP A 216 -16.80 12.52 1.55
CA TRP A 216 -17.45 11.30 1.04
C TRP A 216 -18.28 10.55 2.08
N ILE A 217 -18.36 11.03 3.30
CA ILE A 217 -19.35 10.52 4.25
C ILE A 217 -20.75 10.82 3.72
N ALA A 218 -21.64 9.83 3.82
CA ALA A 218 -22.96 9.76 3.20
C ALA A 218 -23.01 9.29 1.74
N THR A 219 -22.01 8.54 1.32
CA THR A 219 -21.97 7.91 -0.01
C THR A 219 -21.47 6.46 0.08
N ASP A 220 -22.03 5.57 -0.74
CA ASP A 220 -21.67 4.14 -0.76
C ASP A 220 -20.44 3.87 -1.64
N PHE A 221 -19.28 4.47 -1.28
CA PHE A 221 -18.07 4.29 -2.08
C PHE A 221 -17.30 3.03 -1.68
N GLY A 222 -17.73 1.91 -2.24
CA GLY A 222 -17.05 0.62 -2.32
C GLY A 222 -17.58 -0.26 -3.45
N GLY A 223 -18.88 -0.14 -3.77
CA GLY A 223 -19.52 -0.75 -4.95
C GLY A 223 -19.87 0.29 -6.02
N TYR A 224 -19.85 -0.12 -7.29
CA TYR A 224 -20.48 0.63 -8.39
C TYR A 224 -21.84 -0.01 -8.70
N PRO A 225 -22.92 0.78 -8.92
CA PRO A 225 -22.98 2.23 -8.93
C PRO A 225 -23.04 2.87 -7.53
N HIS A 226 -22.32 3.98 -7.37
CA HIS A 226 -22.32 4.79 -6.15
C HIS A 226 -23.73 5.32 -5.87
N ASN A 227 -24.25 5.05 -4.68
CA ASN A 227 -25.49 5.65 -4.21
C ASN A 227 -25.17 6.93 -3.41
N ASP A 228 -25.58 8.09 -3.94
CA ASP A 228 -25.39 9.41 -3.32
C ASP A 228 -26.67 9.95 -2.65
N VAL A 229 -27.72 9.12 -2.50
CA VAL A 229 -29.05 9.54 -1.99
C VAL A 229 -28.96 10.19 -0.61
N SER A 230 -28.05 9.73 0.25
CA SER A 230 -27.87 10.28 1.60
C SER A 230 -27.01 11.55 1.65
N TYR A 231 -26.32 11.92 0.56
CA TYR A 231 -25.36 13.02 0.56
C TYR A 231 -25.99 14.36 0.97
N ASN A 232 -27.21 14.63 0.52
CA ASN A 232 -27.93 15.86 0.86
C ASN A 232 -28.25 15.98 2.35
N TRP A 233 -28.26 14.89 3.12
CA TRP A 233 -28.68 14.86 4.51
C TRP A 233 -27.49 14.70 5.44
N ASP A 234 -26.67 13.68 5.20
CA ASP A 234 -25.68 13.23 6.17
C ASP A 234 -24.27 13.78 5.87
N SER A 235 -24.04 14.36 4.69
CA SER A 235 -22.73 14.92 4.36
C SER A 235 -22.44 16.24 5.09
N PRO A 236 -21.25 16.40 5.70
CA PRO A 236 -20.72 17.66 6.17
C PRO A 236 -20.75 18.77 5.11
N VAL A 237 -20.50 18.45 3.84
CA VAL A 237 -20.52 19.42 2.73
C VAL A 237 -21.93 20.03 2.59
N ALA A 238 -22.95 19.18 2.56
CA ALA A 238 -24.34 19.63 2.42
C ALA A 238 -24.82 20.42 3.64
N ALA A 239 -24.28 20.16 4.84
CA ALA A 239 -24.60 20.90 6.05
C ALA A 239 -24.27 22.40 5.93
N TYR A 240 -23.16 22.78 5.29
CA TYR A 240 -22.83 24.19 5.04
C TYR A 240 -23.88 24.88 4.17
N ARG A 241 -24.35 24.22 3.10
CA ARG A 241 -25.42 24.75 2.24
C ARG A 241 -26.70 24.99 3.04
N ARG A 242 -27.10 24.04 3.88
CA ARG A 242 -28.31 24.14 4.72
C ARG A 242 -28.18 25.29 5.70
N HIS A 243 -27.05 25.39 6.39
CA HIS A 243 -26.78 26.45 7.37
C HIS A 243 -26.74 27.84 6.74
N LEU A 244 -26.03 28.00 5.61
CA LEU A 244 -25.94 29.28 4.90
C LEU A 244 -27.19 29.61 4.10
N THR A 245 -28.11 28.66 3.91
CA THR A 245 -29.28 28.75 3.00
C THR A 245 -28.92 29.11 1.55
N ALA A 246 -27.65 28.91 1.17
CA ALA A 246 -27.11 29.32 -0.11
C ALA A 246 -25.94 28.44 -0.56
N ARG A 247 -25.97 28.03 -1.83
CA ARG A 247 -24.83 27.44 -2.53
C ARG A 247 -23.88 28.53 -3.07
N LYS A 248 -24.47 29.54 -3.72
CA LYS A 248 -23.76 30.64 -4.38
C LYS A 248 -23.01 31.50 -3.36
N GLY A 249 -21.75 31.81 -3.67
CA GLY A 249 -20.88 32.57 -2.78
C GLY A 249 -20.23 31.77 -1.65
N THR A 250 -20.36 30.45 -1.64
CA THR A 250 -19.61 29.57 -0.74
C THR A 250 -18.42 28.98 -1.50
N VAL A 251 -17.21 29.18 -0.98
CA VAL A 251 -15.96 28.58 -1.45
C VAL A 251 -15.54 27.55 -0.41
N LEU A 252 -15.37 26.31 -0.86
CA LEU A 252 -15.01 25.18 -0.01
C LEU A 252 -13.57 24.76 -0.32
N VAL A 253 -12.73 24.69 0.71
CA VAL A 253 -11.37 24.15 0.60
C VAL A 253 -11.36 22.76 1.23
N VAL A 254 -11.05 21.75 0.42
CA VAL A 254 -10.92 20.36 0.85
C VAL A 254 -9.44 20.03 0.95
N ALA A 255 -9.00 19.74 2.17
CA ALA A 255 -7.66 19.24 2.47
C ALA A 255 -7.74 17.71 2.58
N ASN A 256 -6.91 16.98 1.84
CA ASN A 256 -6.91 15.52 1.86
C ASN A 256 -5.52 14.99 2.22
N ALA A 257 -5.50 13.82 2.85
CA ALA A 257 -4.40 12.90 2.81
C ALA A 257 -4.83 11.52 2.31
N SER A 258 -4.85 11.35 0.99
CA SER A 258 -5.46 10.18 0.35
C SER A 258 -4.41 9.12 -0.01
N PRO A 259 -4.48 7.89 0.55
CA PRO A 259 -3.59 6.82 0.13
C PRO A 259 -3.91 6.38 -1.30
N PRO A 260 -2.90 5.98 -2.09
CA PRO A 260 -3.08 5.67 -3.49
C PRO A 260 -3.77 4.32 -3.67
N THR A 261 -4.64 4.25 -4.67
CA THR A 261 -5.17 3.02 -5.25
C THR A 261 -5.33 3.29 -6.72
N ALA A 262 -5.10 2.29 -7.56
CA ALA A 262 -5.32 2.37 -9.00
C ALA A 262 -6.66 3.06 -9.32
N LEU A 263 -6.59 4.14 -10.10
CA LEU A 263 -7.73 4.94 -10.58
C LEU A 263 -8.59 5.60 -9.48
N LYS A 264 -8.15 5.64 -8.22
CA LYS A 264 -8.86 6.31 -7.11
C LYS A 264 -9.13 7.78 -7.38
N ILE A 265 -8.33 8.41 -8.23
CA ILE A 265 -8.57 9.77 -8.71
C ILE A 265 -9.96 9.95 -9.34
N LYS A 266 -10.53 8.93 -10.01
CA LYS A 266 -11.91 8.98 -10.53
C LYS A 266 -12.93 9.18 -9.41
N LYS A 267 -12.72 8.56 -8.23
CA LYS A 267 -13.53 8.77 -7.03
C LYS A 267 -13.39 10.21 -6.52
N HIS A 268 -12.18 10.75 -6.44
CA HIS A 268 -11.96 12.15 -6.04
C HIS A 268 -12.66 13.14 -6.98
N GLU A 269 -12.62 12.90 -8.29
CA GLU A 269 -13.32 13.75 -9.25
C GLU A 269 -14.84 13.69 -9.10
N HIS A 270 -15.42 12.50 -8.93
CA HIS A 270 -16.85 12.37 -8.67
C HIS A 270 -17.26 13.16 -7.43
N LEU A 271 -16.54 12.95 -6.32
CA LEU A 271 -16.83 13.60 -5.05
C LEU A 271 -16.66 15.12 -5.12
N ALA A 272 -15.67 15.62 -5.84
CA ALA A 272 -15.50 17.05 -6.06
C ALA A 272 -16.64 17.63 -6.92
N LYS A 273 -17.08 16.92 -7.97
CA LYS A 273 -18.26 17.31 -8.78
C LYS A 273 -19.51 17.38 -7.89
N LEU A 274 -19.78 16.34 -7.11
CA LEU A 274 -20.91 16.25 -6.19
C LEU A 274 -20.88 17.36 -5.13
N ALA A 275 -19.74 17.57 -4.47
CA ALA A 275 -19.57 18.65 -3.49
C ALA A 275 -19.85 20.04 -4.10
N SER A 276 -19.52 20.24 -5.38
CA SER A 276 -19.77 21.51 -6.08
C SER A 276 -21.26 21.77 -6.41
N GLU A 277 -22.15 20.81 -6.13
CA GLU A 277 -23.60 21.02 -6.11
C GLU A 277 -24.08 21.69 -4.80
N TYR A 278 -23.22 21.71 -3.77
CA TYR A 278 -23.50 22.26 -2.45
C TYR A 278 -22.67 23.51 -2.12
N ALA A 279 -21.53 23.70 -2.79
CA ALA A 279 -20.74 24.94 -2.78
C ALA A 279 -20.72 25.63 -4.16
N ASP A 280 -20.25 26.88 -4.24
CA ASP A 280 -20.07 27.56 -5.52
C ASP A 280 -18.77 27.18 -6.21
N VAL A 281 -17.71 26.99 -5.43
CA VAL A 281 -16.41 26.48 -5.86
C VAL A 281 -15.90 25.51 -4.81
N VAL A 282 -15.36 24.38 -5.24
CA VAL A 282 -14.63 23.41 -4.41
C VAL A 282 -13.18 23.39 -4.87
N ILE A 283 -12.25 23.60 -3.94
CA ILE A 283 -10.79 23.57 -4.13
C ILE A 283 -10.30 22.33 -3.38
N ASP A 284 -9.87 21.29 -4.08
CA ASP A 284 -9.59 19.96 -3.52
C ASP A 284 -8.13 19.58 -3.70
N THR A 285 -7.38 19.55 -2.60
CA THR A 285 -5.91 19.42 -2.57
C THR A 285 -5.50 18.21 -1.74
N ASP A 286 -4.59 17.40 -2.27
CA ASP A 286 -3.99 16.24 -1.58
C ASP A 286 -2.49 16.44 -1.38
N GLY A 287 -1.93 15.76 -0.39
CA GLY A 287 -0.49 15.77 -0.11
C GLY A 287 0.31 14.98 -1.13
N LEU A 288 1.64 15.05 -1.07
CA LEU A 288 2.54 14.45 -2.06
C LEU A 288 3.62 13.60 -1.38
N GLY A 289 3.96 12.47 -2.00
CA GLY A 289 5.11 11.67 -1.59
C GLY A 289 4.83 10.78 -0.38
N SER A 290 5.89 10.36 0.32
CA SER A 290 5.82 9.48 1.50
C SER A 290 6.91 9.80 2.51
N SER A 291 6.61 9.75 3.80
CA SER A 291 7.56 9.88 4.91
C SER A 291 8.40 8.61 5.14
N GLY A 292 8.34 7.65 4.21
CA GLY A 292 9.06 6.37 4.30
C GLY A 292 8.25 5.27 4.97
N SER A 293 6.94 5.48 5.16
CA SER A 293 6.02 4.41 5.58
C SER A 293 5.47 3.65 4.35
N THR A 294 4.57 2.70 4.59
CA THR A 294 3.82 2.03 3.53
C THR A 294 2.77 2.94 2.87
N PHE A 295 2.43 4.06 3.52
CA PHE A 295 1.53 5.08 3.02
C PHE A 295 2.27 6.07 2.11
N ALA A 296 1.57 6.61 1.13
CA ALA A 296 2.09 7.60 0.22
C ALA A 296 0.93 8.40 -0.39
N GLN A 297 1.19 9.47 -1.12
CA GLN A 297 0.13 10.36 -1.65
C GLN A 297 0.45 10.84 -3.07
N HIS A 298 -0.59 10.98 -3.90
CA HIS A 298 -0.45 11.30 -5.32
C HIS A 298 -0.37 12.80 -5.61
N GLY A 299 -0.79 13.66 -4.68
CA GLY A 299 -0.75 15.11 -4.84
C GLY A 299 -1.74 15.62 -5.89
N HIS A 300 -2.98 15.10 -5.89
CA HIS A 300 -4.01 15.65 -6.77
C HIS A 300 -4.41 17.06 -6.36
N ARG A 301 -4.74 17.87 -7.37
CA ARG A 301 -5.19 19.26 -7.22
C ARG A 301 -6.34 19.49 -8.17
N LEU A 302 -7.57 19.40 -7.66
CA LEU A 302 -8.79 19.54 -8.44
C LEU A 302 -9.51 20.83 -8.06
N ILE A 303 -10.17 21.45 -9.03
CA ILE A 303 -11.17 22.49 -8.78
C ILE A 303 -12.47 22.09 -9.45
N ALA A 304 -13.57 22.11 -8.69
CA ALA A 304 -14.89 21.78 -9.19
C ALA A 304 -15.88 22.94 -9.02
N GLN A 305 -16.75 23.09 -10.02
CA GLN A 305 -17.83 24.08 -10.01
C GLN A 305 -18.99 23.58 -10.89
N LYS A 306 -20.22 23.64 -10.36
CA LYS A 306 -21.47 23.28 -11.08
C LYS A 306 -21.45 21.84 -11.63
N GLY A 307 -21.06 20.88 -10.80
CA GLY A 307 -21.03 19.45 -11.17
C GLY A 307 -19.91 19.10 -12.15
N LYS A 308 -18.92 19.98 -12.37
CA LYS A 308 -17.82 19.79 -13.32
C LYS A 308 -16.47 20.04 -12.68
N ILE A 309 -15.49 19.23 -13.04
CA ILE A 309 -14.08 19.55 -12.81
C ILE A 309 -13.70 20.63 -13.82
N ILE A 310 -13.32 21.80 -13.32
CA ILE A 310 -12.86 22.93 -14.14
C ILE A 310 -11.32 23.01 -14.18
N TYR A 311 -10.64 22.29 -13.28
CA TYR A 311 -9.19 22.15 -13.28
C TYR A 311 -8.76 20.82 -12.67
N SER A 312 -7.71 20.20 -13.22
CA SER A 312 -7.02 19.04 -12.67
C SER A 312 -5.51 19.17 -12.90
N GLY A 313 -4.74 19.24 -11.82
CA GLY A 313 -3.29 19.39 -11.85
C GLY A 313 -2.53 18.06 -11.98
N GLN A 314 -1.29 18.13 -12.47
CA GLN A 314 -0.39 16.98 -12.58
C GLN A 314 -0.17 16.28 -11.23
N ARG A 315 -0.34 14.96 -11.19
CA ARG A 315 -0.06 14.13 -10.01
C ARG A 315 1.33 13.51 -10.07
N VAL A 316 1.76 12.93 -8.94
CA VAL A 316 2.98 12.13 -8.82
C VAL A 316 4.24 12.93 -9.22
N SER A 317 4.36 14.14 -8.66
CA SER A 317 5.52 15.01 -8.88
C SER A 317 6.72 14.53 -8.08
N MET A 318 7.91 14.53 -8.71
CA MET A 318 9.19 14.24 -8.07
C MET A 318 9.73 15.43 -7.24
N GLY A 319 9.11 16.61 -7.37
CA GLY A 319 9.48 17.81 -6.63
C GLY A 319 9.04 17.81 -5.16
N ARG A 320 9.60 18.74 -4.37
CA ARG A 320 9.15 18.96 -2.99
C ARG A 320 7.84 19.74 -2.89
N VAL A 321 7.58 20.58 -3.90
CA VAL A 321 6.50 21.55 -3.92
C VAL A 321 5.87 21.48 -5.30
N ALA A 322 4.64 20.96 -5.38
CA ALA A 322 3.91 20.86 -6.62
C ALA A 322 2.70 21.81 -6.57
N LEU A 323 2.70 22.82 -7.43
CA LEU A 323 1.73 23.93 -7.38
C LEU A 323 0.84 23.96 -8.61
N SER A 324 -0.35 24.53 -8.44
CA SER A 324 -1.29 24.80 -9.51
C SER A 324 -2.03 26.10 -9.21
N THR A 325 -1.97 27.08 -10.11
CA THR A 325 -2.59 28.40 -9.89
C THR A 325 -3.64 28.70 -10.95
N ASN A 326 -4.89 28.93 -10.53
CA ASN A 326 -6.03 29.08 -11.41
C ASN A 326 -6.93 30.25 -11.01
N ASP A 327 -7.54 30.89 -12.00
CA ASP A 327 -8.58 31.90 -11.76
C ASP A 327 -9.95 31.23 -11.74
N VAL A 328 -10.71 31.42 -10.65
CA VAL A 328 -12.08 30.91 -10.50
C VAL A 328 -13.06 32.07 -10.35
N LEU A 329 -14.28 31.88 -10.87
CA LEU A 329 -15.34 32.88 -10.79
C LEU A 329 -16.37 32.46 -9.73
N VAL A 330 -16.49 33.28 -8.68
CA VAL A 330 -17.37 33.07 -7.54
C VAL A 330 -18.54 34.05 -7.63
N THR A 331 -19.75 33.56 -7.39
CA THR A 331 -20.93 34.43 -7.28
C THR A 331 -20.86 35.18 -5.95
N PRO A 332 -21.12 36.50 -5.89
CA PRO A 332 -21.18 37.20 -4.61
C PRO A 332 -22.17 36.54 -3.64
N ALA A 333 -21.74 36.35 -2.40
CA ALA A 333 -22.58 35.84 -1.32
C ALA A 333 -23.72 36.82 -1.01
N LYS A 334 -24.89 36.27 -0.70
CA LYS A 334 -26.05 37.08 -0.27
C LYS A 334 -25.75 37.71 1.08
N ALA A 335 -26.19 38.96 1.28
CA ALA A 335 -25.98 39.69 2.53
C ALA A 335 -26.46 38.93 3.78
N GLN A 336 -27.57 38.19 3.67
CA GLN A 336 -28.11 37.37 4.76
C GLN A 336 -27.14 36.28 5.25
N THR A 337 -26.23 35.79 4.41
CA THR A 337 -25.28 34.74 4.81
C THR A 337 -24.25 35.22 5.84
N LYS A 338 -24.04 36.54 5.95
CA LYS A 338 -23.07 37.15 6.87
C LYS A 338 -23.37 36.87 8.34
N VAL A 339 -24.63 36.67 8.71
CA VAL A 339 -25.02 36.41 10.12
C VAL A 339 -24.60 35.02 10.59
N HIS A 340 -24.40 34.10 9.65
CA HIS A 340 -23.94 32.72 9.87
C HIS A 340 -22.41 32.59 9.90
N ALA A 341 -21.69 33.69 9.68
CA ALA A 341 -20.24 33.69 9.70
C ALA A 341 -19.71 33.98 11.10
N HIS A 342 -18.68 33.22 11.47
CA HIS A 342 -18.04 33.32 12.77
C HIS A 342 -17.00 34.44 12.74
N THR A 343 -16.18 34.47 11.70
CA THR A 343 -15.17 35.51 11.47
C THR A 343 -15.56 36.34 10.26
N LYS A 344 -15.40 37.67 10.37
CA LYS A 344 -15.73 38.62 9.29
C LYS A 344 -14.50 39.45 9.00
N VAL A 345 -13.95 39.32 7.79
CA VAL A 345 -12.73 40.01 7.40
C VAL A 345 -12.96 40.89 6.18
N LYS A 346 -12.24 42.01 6.13
CA LYS A 346 -12.17 42.87 4.95
C LYS A 346 -10.92 42.53 4.15
N ARG A 347 -11.05 42.65 2.83
CA ARG A 347 -10.03 42.29 1.87
C ARG A 347 -10.07 43.25 0.69
N SER A 348 -8.92 43.46 0.04
CA SER A 348 -8.87 43.94 -1.35
C SER A 348 -8.42 42.78 -2.25
N LEU A 349 -9.31 42.29 -3.12
CA LEU A 349 -8.94 41.29 -4.13
C LEU A 349 -8.05 41.94 -5.17
N LYS A 350 -6.93 41.27 -5.52
CA LYS A 350 -5.93 41.91 -6.38
C LYS A 350 -6.41 42.18 -7.79
N GLY A 351 -7.45 41.49 -8.28
CA GLY A 351 -8.35 41.88 -9.39
C GLY A 351 -7.76 42.24 -10.76
N LYS A 352 -6.45 42.50 -10.88
CA LYS A 352 -5.72 42.92 -12.06
C LYS A 352 -4.72 41.82 -12.44
N LYS A 353 -4.54 41.62 -13.74
CA LYS A 353 -3.49 40.74 -14.29
C LYS A 353 -2.14 41.15 -13.66
N PRO A 354 -1.32 40.20 -13.18
CA PRO A 354 0.06 40.51 -12.85
C PRO A 354 0.76 41.12 -14.07
N SER A 355 1.77 41.97 -13.83
CA SER A 355 2.65 42.44 -14.92
C SER A 355 3.24 41.23 -15.65
N ILE A 356 3.01 41.18 -16.96
CA ILE A 356 3.04 40.00 -17.85
C ILE A 356 4.42 39.34 -18.07
N ALA A 357 5.48 39.73 -17.34
CA ALA A 357 6.82 39.19 -17.61
C ALA A 357 7.12 37.81 -16.95
N SER A 358 6.44 37.42 -15.86
CA SER A 358 6.84 36.23 -15.07
C SER A 358 5.82 35.09 -15.00
N LEU A 359 4.59 35.29 -15.49
CA LEU A 359 3.62 34.21 -15.56
C LEU A 359 3.90 33.38 -16.82
N ARG A 360 4.62 32.26 -16.68
CA ARG A 360 4.49 31.19 -17.68
C ARG A 360 2.99 30.92 -17.81
N LYS A 361 2.47 30.97 -19.03
CA LYS A 361 1.13 30.47 -19.38
C LYS A 361 1.12 28.97 -19.14
N GLU A 362 1.10 28.59 -17.88
CA GLU A 362 0.84 27.23 -17.46
C GLU A 362 -0.69 27.08 -17.50
N GLU A 363 -1.25 26.96 -18.70
CA GLU A 363 -2.44 26.14 -18.85
C GLU A 363 -2.01 24.71 -18.50
N ILE A 364 -1.93 24.38 -17.22
CA ILE A 364 -1.64 23.01 -16.78
C ILE A 364 -2.93 22.22 -17.00
N LYS A 365 -3.10 21.74 -18.23
CA LYS A 365 -3.96 20.60 -18.50
C LYS A 365 -3.35 19.40 -17.78
N ALA A 366 -4.18 18.45 -17.36
CA ALA A 366 -3.72 17.18 -16.83
C ALA A 366 -2.60 16.62 -17.73
N ALA A 367 -1.54 16.07 -17.11
CA ALA A 367 -0.43 15.47 -17.85
C ALA A 367 -0.96 14.45 -18.87
N ALA A 368 -0.30 14.29 -20.01
CA ALA A 368 -0.82 13.46 -21.10
C ALA A 368 -1.13 12.02 -20.67
N TRP A 369 -0.36 11.46 -19.72
CA TRP A 369 -0.55 10.14 -19.13
C TRP A 369 -1.74 10.07 -18.14
N ASP A 370 -2.16 11.19 -17.57
CA ASP A 370 -3.17 11.28 -16.51
C ASP A 370 -4.55 11.71 -17.05
N ARG A 371 -4.74 11.63 -18.37
CA ARG A 371 -6.00 11.98 -19.01
C ARG A 371 -7.08 10.92 -18.74
N LEU A 372 -8.32 11.37 -18.61
CA LEU A 372 -9.46 10.49 -18.27
C LEU A 372 -9.80 9.46 -19.35
N ASP A 373 -9.58 9.81 -20.61
CA ASP A 373 -9.85 8.99 -21.79
C ASP A 373 -8.73 7.98 -22.09
N ASP A 374 -7.65 8.00 -21.31
CA ASP A 374 -6.49 7.15 -21.50
C ASP A 374 -6.66 5.79 -20.81
N THR A 375 -6.78 4.73 -21.60
CA THR A 375 -6.90 3.35 -21.09
C THR A 375 -5.64 2.85 -20.41
N SER A 376 -4.48 3.46 -20.70
CA SER A 376 -3.20 3.08 -20.08
C SER A 376 -2.89 3.80 -18.77
N ARG A 377 -3.76 4.75 -18.36
CA ARG A 377 -3.58 5.59 -17.18
C ARG A 377 -3.32 4.79 -15.91
N GLU A 378 -3.98 3.65 -15.76
CA GLU A 378 -3.83 2.79 -14.59
C GLU A 378 -2.38 2.29 -14.43
N TYR A 379 -1.79 1.80 -15.53
CA TYR A 379 -0.42 1.28 -15.53
C TYR A 379 0.59 2.40 -15.25
N GLU A 380 0.42 3.54 -15.91
CA GLU A 380 1.22 4.76 -15.67
C GLU A 380 1.16 5.21 -14.21
N GLU A 381 -0.03 5.22 -13.62
CA GLU A 381 -0.24 5.63 -12.23
C GLU A 381 0.53 4.74 -11.25
N VAL A 382 0.42 3.41 -11.39
CA VAL A 382 1.09 2.47 -10.50
C VAL A 382 2.62 2.58 -10.63
N ILE A 383 3.16 2.57 -11.85
CA ILE A 383 4.61 2.63 -12.07
C ILE A 383 5.20 3.95 -11.56
N ARG A 384 4.57 5.09 -11.90
CA ARG A 384 5.05 6.41 -11.44
C ARG A 384 4.98 6.51 -9.94
N MET A 385 3.96 5.93 -9.30
CA MET A 385 3.82 5.99 -7.85
C MET A 385 4.86 5.14 -7.13
N THR A 386 5.09 3.91 -7.58
CA THR A 386 6.17 3.06 -7.05
C THR A 386 7.53 3.75 -7.21
N ALA A 387 7.76 4.41 -8.35
CA ALA A 387 8.96 5.21 -8.59
C ALA A 387 9.07 6.43 -7.66
N LEU A 388 8.00 7.21 -7.46
CA LEU A 388 7.98 8.34 -6.52
C LEU A 388 8.29 7.88 -5.09
N TRP A 389 7.67 6.77 -4.65
CA TRP A 389 7.92 6.20 -3.34
C TRP A 389 9.40 5.81 -3.17
N LEU A 390 10.00 5.14 -4.15
CA LEU A 390 11.42 4.78 -4.12
C LEU A 390 12.32 6.02 -4.09
N PHE A 391 12.01 7.04 -4.89
CA PHE A 391 12.76 8.30 -4.92
C PHE A 391 12.79 8.96 -3.54
N ASP A 392 11.62 9.09 -2.90
CA ASP A 392 11.51 9.66 -1.56
C ASP A 392 12.20 8.79 -0.52
N TYR A 393 12.03 7.48 -0.59
CA TYR A 393 12.65 6.54 0.32
C TYR A 393 14.18 6.65 0.28
N LEU A 394 14.80 6.64 -0.91
CA LEU A 394 16.25 6.81 -1.05
C LEU A 394 16.71 8.20 -0.61
N LYS A 395 15.96 9.26 -0.95
CA LYS A 395 16.26 10.64 -0.55
C LYS A 395 16.25 10.83 0.96
N LYS A 396 15.19 10.36 1.62
CA LYS A 396 14.94 10.57 3.05
C LYS A 396 15.80 9.65 3.92
N THR A 397 16.08 8.42 3.46
CA THR A 397 17.01 7.50 4.14
C THR A 397 18.47 7.70 3.74
N LYS A 398 18.76 8.65 2.84
CA LYS A 398 20.11 8.95 2.32
C LYS A 398 20.80 7.72 1.69
N GLY A 399 20.04 6.81 1.09
CA GLY A 399 20.56 5.66 0.36
C GLY A 399 21.18 6.09 -0.96
N SER A 400 22.32 5.50 -1.33
CA SER A 400 23.00 5.82 -2.60
C SER A 400 22.46 5.07 -3.81
N GLY A 401 21.54 4.12 -3.61
CA GLY A 401 21.00 3.28 -4.67
C GLY A 401 20.41 1.99 -4.10
N VAL A 402 20.16 1.04 -4.99
CA VAL A 402 19.58 -0.28 -4.74
C VAL A 402 20.57 -1.37 -5.14
N ALA A 403 20.68 -2.39 -4.29
CA ALA A 403 21.39 -3.62 -4.62
C ALA A 403 20.41 -4.81 -4.59
N GLN A 404 20.52 -5.70 -5.56
CA GLN A 404 19.56 -6.77 -5.76
C GLN A 404 20.22 -8.09 -6.18
N ALA A 405 19.70 -9.20 -5.64
CA ALA A 405 19.90 -10.51 -6.23
C ALA A 405 18.98 -10.64 -7.46
N LEU A 406 19.54 -10.45 -8.65
CA LEU A 406 18.79 -10.49 -9.92
C LEU A 406 18.74 -11.94 -10.42
N SER A 407 17.54 -12.53 -10.42
CA SER A 407 17.36 -13.93 -10.85
C SER A 407 17.17 -14.08 -12.36
N GLY A 408 16.73 -13.01 -13.05
CA GLY A 408 16.24 -13.11 -14.44
C GLY A 408 14.76 -13.47 -14.54
N GLY A 409 14.09 -13.66 -13.39
CA GLY A 409 12.64 -13.77 -13.27
C GLY A 409 11.94 -12.41 -13.20
N ALA A 410 10.60 -12.43 -13.26
CA ALA A 410 9.78 -11.23 -13.38
C ALA A 410 9.90 -10.26 -12.19
N ASP A 411 10.05 -10.77 -10.97
CA ASP A 411 10.00 -9.94 -9.75
C ASP A 411 11.24 -9.07 -9.58
N SER A 412 12.40 -9.71 -9.66
CA SER A 412 13.68 -8.99 -9.61
C SER A 412 13.83 -8.05 -10.82
N ALA A 413 13.34 -8.44 -12.00
CA ALA A 413 13.34 -7.54 -13.16
C ALA A 413 12.43 -6.30 -12.97
N PHE A 414 11.24 -6.46 -12.41
CA PHE A 414 10.35 -5.35 -12.10
C PHE A 414 11.03 -4.33 -11.18
N ASN A 415 11.64 -4.80 -10.10
CA ASN A 415 12.37 -3.97 -9.14
C ASN A 415 13.47 -3.13 -9.84
N SER A 416 14.29 -3.75 -10.70
CA SER A 416 15.33 -3.02 -11.44
C SER A 416 14.76 -1.96 -12.39
N VAL A 417 13.67 -2.28 -13.11
CA VAL A 417 13.04 -1.33 -14.03
C VAL A 417 12.39 -0.16 -13.29
N ILE A 418 11.88 -0.37 -12.07
CA ILE A 418 11.39 0.75 -11.25
C ILE A 418 12.51 1.71 -10.85
N VAL A 419 13.74 1.23 -10.59
CA VAL A 419 14.88 2.14 -10.36
C VAL A 419 15.16 2.98 -11.61
N TYR A 420 15.14 2.36 -12.79
CA TYR A 420 15.30 3.06 -14.07
C TYR A 420 14.19 4.10 -14.32
N ALA A 421 12.93 3.73 -14.07
CA ALA A 421 11.79 4.63 -14.16
C ALA A 421 11.92 5.80 -13.17
N MET A 422 12.32 5.54 -11.94
CA MET A 422 12.54 6.56 -10.90
C MET A 422 13.59 7.58 -11.32
N VAL A 423 14.79 7.16 -11.74
CA VAL A 423 15.85 8.07 -12.20
C VAL A 423 15.36 8.90 -13.38
N SER A 424 14.74 8.24 -14.37
CA SER A 424 14.29 8.89 -15.60
C SER A 424 13.16 9.90 -15.35
N LEU A 425 12.17 9.55 -14.52
CA LEU A 425 11.11 10.46 -14.11
C LEU A 425 11.66 11.69 -13.38
N ALA A 426 12.57 11.48 -12.43
CA ALA A 426 13.13 12.57 -11.63
C ALA A 426 14.02 13.51 -12.46
N ILE A 427 14.88 12.98 -13.33
CA ILE A 427 15.68 13.81 -14.24
C ILE A 427 14.78 14.53 -15.26
N LYS A 428 13.74 13.87 -15.78
CA LYS A 428 12.83 14.48 -16.76
C LYS A 428 12.03 15.64 -16.18
N GLU A 429 11.56 15.51 -14.94
CA GLU A 429 10.77 16.53 -14.28
C GLU A 429 11.62 17.65 -13.67
N LEU A 430 12.69 17.29 -12.96
CA LEU A 430 13.49 18.25 -12.17
C LEU A 430 14.69 18.81 -12.94
N GLY A 431 15.04 18.20 -14.07
CA GLY A 431 16.34 18.37 -14.71
C GLY A 431 17.46 17.69 -13.91
N VAL A 432 18.63 17.56 -14.53
CA VAL A 432 19.81 16.91 -13.91
C VAL A 432 20.23 17.65 -12.63
N GLU A 433 20.29 18.98 -12.67
CA GLU A 433 20.63 19.79 -11.49
C GLU A 433 19.62 19.64 -10.36
N GLY A 434 18.31 19.64 -10.69
CA GLY A 434 17.25 19.47 -9.72
C GLY A 434 17.29 18.08 -9.07
N PHE A 435 17.54 17.02 -9.86
CA PHE A 435 17.77 15.67 -9.36
C PHE A 435 18.94 15.62 -8.37
N CYS A 436 20.11 16.14 -8.75
CA CYS A 436 21.29 16.17 -7.89
C CYS A 436 21.12 17.04 -6.64
N LYS A 437 20.32 18.11 -6.72
CA LYS A 437 19.96 18.95 -5.58
C LYS A 437 19.05 18.23 -4.59
N GLU A 438 18.04 17.50 -5.08
CA GLU A 438 17.17 16.69 -4.24
C GLU A 438 17.94 15.53 -3.60
N MET A 439 18.83 14.90 -4.37
CA MET A 439 19.66 13.77 -3.98
C MET A 439 21.09 14.20 -3.58
N LYS A 440 21.20 15.30 -2.82
CA LYS A 440 22.50 15.94 -2.49
C LYS A 440 23.51 15.05 -1.75
N HIS A 441 23.03 13.95 -1.16
CA HIS A 441 23.81 12.95 -0.44
C HIS A 441 24.52 11.95 -1.35
N LEU A 442 24.20 11.90 -2.65
CA LEU A 442 24.84 10.98 -3.58
C LEU A 442 26.33 11.34 -3.75
N PRO A 443 27.26 10.38 -3.55
CA PRO A 443 28.69 10.66 -3.66
C PRO A 443 29.15 10.89 -5.10
N PHE A 444 28.38 10.45 -6.10
CA PHE A 444 28.67 10.52 -7.53
C PHE A 444 27.83 11.58 -8.27
N LYS A 445 27.22 12.54 -7.55
CA LYS A 445 26.37 13.58 -8.15
C LYS A 445 27.12 14.45 -9.18
N ASP A 446 28.41 14.70 -8.97
CA ASP A 446 29.21 15.54 -9.86
C ASP A 446 29.45 14.84 -11.21
N GLU A 447 29.57 13.51 -11.21
CA GLU A 447 29.62 12.71 -12.45
C GLU A 447 28.29 12.78 -13.22
N ILE A 448 27.16 12.73 -12.51
CA ILE A 448 25.83 12.89 -13.10
C ILE A 448 25.67 14.28 -13.72
N LEU A 449 26.09 15.34 -13.01
CA LEU A 449 26.06 16.71 -13.51
C LEU A 449 26.92 16.89 -14.76
N ALA A 450 28.13 16.31 -14.77
CA ALA A 450 29.03 16.35 -15.92
C ALA A 450 28.42 15.62 -17.14
N ALA A 451 27.83 14.44 -16.93
CA ALA A 451 27.12 13.71 -17.98
C ALA A 451 25.87 14.46 -18.48
N GLY A 452 25.20 15.19 -17.60
CA GLY A 452 24.07 16.06 -17.93
C GLY A 452 24.41 17.23 -18.85
N GLN A 453 25.69 17.66 -18.89
CA GLN A 453 26.14 18.64 -19.87
C GLN A 453 26.17 18.07 -21.29
N VAL A 454 26.25 16.74 -21.44
CA VAL A 454 26.16 16.05 -22.73
C VAL A 454 24.71 15.84 -23.11
N SER A 455 23.92 15.17 -22.26
CA SER A 455 22.47 15.01 -22.44
C SER A 455 21.77 14.46 -21.19
N GLU A 456 20.43 14.58 -21.14
CA GLU A 456 19.61 13.89 -20.13
C GLU A 456 19.85 12.37 -20.13
N VAL A 457 20.01 11.76 -21.32
CA VAL A 457 20.20 10.31 -21.48
C VAL A 457 21.52 9.85 -20.86
N GLU A 458 22.61 10.60 -21.08
CA GLU A 458 23.91 10.27 -20.49
C GLU A 458 23.90 10.45 -18.96
N ALA A 459 23.21 11.47 -18.45
CA ALA A 459 23.00 11.63 -17.00
C ALA A 459 22.25 10.43 -16.40
N ILE A 460 21.18 9.94 -17.06
CA ILE A 460 20.42 8.76 -16.64
C ILE A 460 21.33 7.51 -16.63
N LYS A 461 22.15 7.30 -17.67
CA LYS A 461 23.08 6.16 -17.73
C LYS A 461 24.11 6.18 -16.59
N VAL A 462 24.71 7.34 -16.32
CA VAL A 462 25.67 7.49 -15.21
C VAL A 462 24.99 7.32 -13.85
N ALA A 463 23.78 7.88 -13.67
CA ALA A 463 23.01 7.67 -12.46
C ALA A 463 22.69 6.18 -12.25
N MET A 464 22.20 5.48 -13.29
CA MET A 464 21.89 4.04 -13.21
C MET A 464 23.13 3.20 -12.89
N ARG A 465 24.27 3.46 -13.55
CA ARG A 465 25.55 2.79 -13.27
C ARG A 465 25.89 2.80 -11.79
N HIS A 466 25.67 3.92 -11.11
CA HIS A 466 25.97 4.05 -9.70
C HIS A 466 24.83 3.60 -8.79
N MET A 467 23.57 3.82 -9.17
CA MET A 467 22.41 3.61 -8.32
C MET A 467 21.84 2.19 -8.36
N MET A 468 22.18 1.37 -9.35
CA MET A 468 21.66 -0.01 -9.45
C MET A 468 22.80 -1.02 -9.51
N THR A 469 22.80 -1.97 -8.55
CA THR A 469 23.68 -3.15 -8.57
C THR A 469 22.86 -4.42 -8.67
N ASN A 470 22.97 -5.09 -9.81
CA ASN A 470 22.37 -6.39 -10.08
C ASN A 470 23.42 -7.50 -9.95
N VAL A 471 23.21 -8.42 -9.01
CA VAL A 471 24.08 -9.59 -8.85
C VAL A 471 23.29 -10.85 -9.19
N TYR A 472 23.66 -11.53 -10.27
CA TYR A 472 23.14 -12.85 -10.61
C TYR A 472 23.89 -13.92 -9.82
N MET A 473 23.19 -14.55 -8.86
CA MET A 473 23.75 -15.54 -7.94
C MET A 473 23.35 -16.97 -8.34
N GLY A 474 23.96 -17.47 -9.41
CA GLY A 474 23.68 -18.81 -9.94
C GLY A 474 24.33 -19.93 -9.13
N THR A 475 23.88 -21.16 -9.38
CA THR A 475 24.51 -22.43 -8.94
C THR A 475 24.82 -23.28 -10.18
N ASP A 476 25.39 -24.47 -9.99
CA ASP A 476 25.66 -25.40 -11.10
C ASP A 476 24.37 -25.91 -11.77
N ASN A 477 23.20 -25.67 -11.16
CA ASN A 477 21.89 -26.01 -11.68
C ASN A 477 21.18 -24.86 -12.40
N SER A 478 21.76 -23.65 -12.38
CA SER A 478 21.16 -22.47 -13.00
C SER A 478 21.19 -22.55 -14.53
N SER A 479 20.09 -22.19 -15.19
CA SER A 479 20.00 -22.18 -16.64
C SER A 479 20.65 -20.96 -17.28
N ASP A 480 21.21 -21.15 -18.49
CA ASP A 480 21.69 -20.03 -19.31
C ASP A 480 20.57 -19.04 -19.67
N ASP A 481 19.32 -19.49 -19.77
CA ASP A 481 18.17 -18.62 -20.12
C ASP A 481 17.94 -17.52 -19.09
N THR A 482 17.88 -17.85 -17.79
CA THR A 482 17.66 -16.85 -16.73
C THR A 482 18.87 -15.94 -16.54
N LYS A 483 20.08 -16.49 -16.68
CA LYS A 483 21.31 -15.71 -16.70
C LYS A 483 21.33 -14.70 -17.86
N ASN A 484 21.00 -15.15 -19.07
CA ASN A 484 20.93 -14.30 -20.26
C ASN A 484 19.84 -13.25 -20.14
N ALA A 485 18.68 -13.59 -19.56
CA ALA A 485 17.61 -12.63 -19.30
C ALA A 485 18.06 -11.54 -18.31
N ALA A 486 18.70 -11.92 -17.20
CA ALA A 486 19.25 -10.99 -16.22
C ALA A 486 20.31 -10.05 -16.82
N ARG A 487 21.21 -10.61 -17.62
CA ARG A 487 22.25 -9.85 -18.32
C ARG A 487 21.65 -8.88 -19.34
N THR A 488 20.76 -9.38 -20.21
CA THR A 488 20.12 -8.59 -21.27
C THR A 488 19.29 -7.45 -20.69
N LEU A 489 18.63 -7.66 -19.56
CA LEU A 489 17.90 -6.60 -18.86
C LEU A 489 18.83 -5.42 -18.52
N THR A 490 20.01 -5.72 -17.96
CA THR A 490 20.94 -4.71 -17.47
C THR A 490 21.76 -4.08 -18.59
N GLU A 491 22.32 -4.90 -19.47
CA GLU A 491 23.32 -4.48 -20.48
C GLU A 491 22.72 -4.20 -21.87
N GLY A 492 21.51 -4.68 -22.16
CA GLY A 492 20.90 -4.61 -23.48
C GLY A 492 21.19 -5.83 -24.35
N GLY A 493 20.75 -5.78 -25.60
CA GLY A 493 20.86 -6.92 -26.51
C GLY A 493 20.39 -6.60 -27.92
N VAL A 494 20.05 -7.65 -28.67
CA VAL A 494 19.57 -7.57 -30.05
C VAL A 494 18.26 -8.35 -30.14
N ASP A 495 17.26 -7.78 -30.81
CA ASP A 495 15.97 -8.45 -31.02
C ASP A 495 16.02 -9.50 -32.14
N GLU A 496 14.88 -10.17 -32.38
CA GLU A 496 14.75 -11.22 -33.40
C GLU A 496 14.98 -10.73 -34.83
N ASN A 497 14.90 -9.41 -35.07
CA ASN A 497 15.11 -8.78 -36.37
C ASN A 497 16.54 -8.22 -36.52
N GLY A 498 17.42 -8.44 -35.54
CA GLY A 498 18.79 -7.91 -35.57
C GLY A 498 18.92 -6.46 -35.11
N VAL A 499 17.87 -5.86 -34.52
CA VAL A 499 17.89 -4.48 -34.03
C VAL A 499 18.45 -4.44 -32.61
N ALA A 500 19.52 -3.68 -32.40
CA ALA A 500 20.09 -3.46 -31.09
C ALA A 500 19.18 -2.59 -30.21
N PHE A 501 19.08 -2.94 -28.93
CA PHE A 501 18.38 -2.15 -27.92
C PHE A 501 19.24 -2.01 -26.66
N ASP A 502 19.11 -0.87 -26.00
CA ASP A 502 19.79 -0.58 -24.76
C ASP A 502 19.16 -1.34 -23.59
N GLY A 503 20.00 -1.74 -22.63
CA GLY A 503 19.55 -2.21 -21.32
C GLY A 503 19.09 -1.05 -20.44
N ILE A 504 18.56 -1.37 -19.25
CA ILE A 504 18.19 -0.35 -18.26
C ILE A 504 19.42 0.32 -17.60
N GLY A 505 20.61 -0.22 -17.81
CA GLY A 505 21.84 0.20 -17.15
C GLY A 505 21.98 -0.31 -15.71
N GLY A 506 23.05 0.09 -15.05
CA GLY A 506 23.45 -0.45 -13.75
C GLY A 506 24.67 -1.36 -13.85
N VAL A 507 25.13 -1.84 -12.70
CA VAL A 507 26.18 -2.85 -12.60
C VAL A 507 25.54 -4.23 -12.75
N TYR A 508 26.02 -5.04 -13.69
CA TYR A 508 25.73 -6.48 -13.75
C TYR A 508 26.96 -7.25 -13.28
N GLU A 509 26.79 -8.05 -12.23
CA GLU A 509 27.81 -8.99 -11.75
C GLU A 509 27.23 -10.40 -11.73
N GLN A 510 28.05 -11.36 -12.14
CA GLN A 510 27.72 -12.78 -12.02
C GLN A 510 28.58 -13.39 -10.92
N GLN A 511 27.95 -14.09 -9.98
CA GLN A 511 28.64 -14.85 -8.95
C GLN A 511 28.05 -16.26 -8.89
N ASN A 512 28.83 -17.29 -9.20
CA ASN A 512 28.42 -18.66 -8.89
C ASN A 512 28.61 -18.88 -7.39
N ILE A 513 27.55 -19.28 -6.69
CA ILE A 513 27.56 -19.47 -5.23
C ILE A 513 27.66 -20.95 -4.82
N GLN A 514 27.89 -21.86 -5.78
CA GLN A 514 27.93 -23.29 -5.53
C GLN A 514 29.00 -23.67 -4.50
N ASP A 515 30.22 -23.14 -4.63
CA ASP A 515 31.30 -23.45 -3.66
C ASP A 515 30.95 -22.99 -2.24
N PHE A 516 30.21 -21.89 -2.11
CA PHE A 516 29.75 -21.39 -0.83
C PHE A 516 28.64 -22.28 -0.24
N LEU A 517 27.73 -22.77 -1.09
CA LEU A 517 26.71 -23.76 -0.70
C LEU A 517 27.37 -25.06 -0.22
N ASP A 518 28.37 -25.55 -0.94
CA ASP A 518 29.12 -26.76 -0.57
C ASP A 518 29.88 -26.58 0.74
N PHE A 519 30.49 -25.40 0.96
CA PHE A 519 31.13 -25.05 2.23
C PHE A 519 30.12 -25.07 3.39
N CYS A 520 28.94 -24.49 3.20
CA CYS A 520 27.88 -24.51 4.22
C CYS A 520 27.36 -25.92 4.46
N ALA A 521 27.20 -26.74 3.41
CA ALA A 521 26.79 -28.13 3.55
C ALA A 521 27.82 -28.94 4.36
N MET A 522 29.11 -28.72 4.12
CA MET A 522 30.19 -29.29 4.94
C MET A 522 30.07 -28.87 6.40
N ALA A 523 29.87 -27.57 6.68
CA ALA A 523 29.73 -27.07 8.04
C ALA A 523 28.49 -27.62 8.78
N MET A 524 27.42 -27.97 8.05
CA MET A 524 26.21 -28.58 8.62
C MET A 524 26.33 -30.10 8.80
N ALA A 525 27.21 -30.76 8.04
CA ALA A 525 27.33 -32.21 8.04
C ALA A 525 28.18 -32.76 9.20
N VAL A 526 29.04 -31.94 9.80
CA VAL A 526 29.99 -32.34 10.84
C VAL A 526 29.78 -31.55 12.13
N THR A 527 30.09 -32.15 13.29
CA THR A 527 29.87 -31.51 14.61
C THR A 527 30.84 -30.37 14.90
N ASP A 528 32.12 -30.55 14.61
CA ASP A 528 33.13 -29.51 14.75
C ASP A 528 34.14 -29.60 13.61
N SER A 529 33.93 -28.78 12.59
CA SER A 529 34.85 -28.73 11.45
C SER A 529 36.25 -28.24 11.84
N THR A 530 36.44 -27.57 12.97
CA THR A 530 37.76 -27.06 13.39
C THR A 530 38.72 -28.17 13.83
N GLN A 531 38.19 -29.32 14.28
CA GLN A 531 38.97 -30.49 14.70
C GLN A 531 39.38 -31.40 13.53
N ILE A 532 38.91 -31.12 12.32
CA ILE A 532 39.22 -31.94 11.15
C ILE A 532 40.51 -31.41 10.51
N GLU A 533 41.49 -32.31 10.36
CA GLU A 533 42.75 -32.05 9.67
C GLU A 533 42.51 -31.45 8.27
N MET A 534 43.32 -30.46 7.88
CA MET A 534 43.09 -29.71 6.63
C MET A 534 43.17 -30.60 5.39
N SER A 535 44.10 -31.56 5.39
CA SER A 535 44.26 -32.54 4.31
C SER A 535 43.03 -33.44 4.14
N ARG A 536 42.27 -33.66 5.23
CA ARG A 536 41.06 -34.49 5.26
C ARG A 536 39.80 -33.69 4.94
N LYS A 537 39.76 -32.40 5.29
CA LYS A 537 38.65 -31.48 4.97
C LYS A 537 38.32 -31.43 3.49
N LEU A 538 39.33 -31.39 2.63
CA LEU A 538 39.11 -31.27 1.19
C LEU A 538 38.43 -32.52 0.61
N ALA A 539 38.87 -33.71 1.01
CA ALA A 539 38.24 -34.97 0.61
C ALA A 539 36.80 -35.05 1.12
N LEU A 540 36.59 -34.68 2.39
CA LEU A 540 35.29 -34.70 3.03
C LEU A 540 34.30 -33.72 2.38
N GLN A 541 34.74 -32.49 2.10
CA GLN A 541 33.94 -31.48 1.40
C GLN A 541 33.51 -31.98 0.03
N LYS A 542 34.40 -32.64 -0.72
CA LYS A 542 34.08 -33.21 -2.03
C LYS A 542 32.98 -34.26 -1.93
N VAL A 543 33.09 -35.20 -0.99
CA VAL A 543 32.11 -36.28 -0.79
C VAL A 543 30.74 -35.72 -0.38
N ILE A 544 30.71 -34.75 0.54
CA ILE A 544 29.47 -34.11 0.98
C ILE A 544 28.83 -33.31 -0.15
N ALA A 545 29.62 -32.56 -0.93
CA ALA A 545 29.12 -31.81 -2.08
C ALA A 545 28.53 -32.74 -3.15
N GLU A 546 29.21 -33.84 -3.49
CA GLU A 546 28.71 -34.84 -4.44
C GLU A 546 27.38 -35.46 -3.97
N HIS A 547 27.22 -35.73 -2.66
CA HIS A 547 25.98 -36.23 -2.09
C HIS A 547 24.85 -35.21 -2.10
N LEU A 548 25.17 -33.96 -1.75
CA LEU A 548 24.24 -32.84 -1.75
C LEU A 548 23.62 -32.61 -3.14
N ARG A 549 24.45 -32.72 -4.18
CA ARG A 549 24.12 -32.42 -5.58
C ARG A 549 23.38 -33.54 -6.31
N LEU A 550 23.09 -34.68 -5.66
CA LEU A 550 22.29 -35.75 -6.27
C LEU A 550 20.93 -35.21 -6.71
N LYS A 551 20.50 -35.55 -7.93
CA LYS A 551 19.26 -35.03 -8.52
C LYS A 551 18.04 -35.78 -7.98
N PRO A 552 16.88 -35.11 -7.87
CA PRO A 552 15.60 -35.79 -7.62
C PRO A 552 15.40 -36.96 -8.60
N GLY A 553 15.09 -38.13 -8.05
CA GLY A 553 14.87 -39.36 -8.83
C GLY A 553 16.14 -40.02 -9.38
N SER A 554 17.34 -39.55 -9.05
CA SER A 554 18.59 -40.20 -9.51
C SER A 554 18.91 -41.50 -8.78
N LEU A 555 18.38 -41.68 -7.57
CA LEU A 555 18.52 -42.89 -6.74
C LEU A 555 17.17 -43.20 -6.08
N SER A 556 16.92 -44.48 -5.82
CA SER A 556 15.85 -44.90 -4.91
C SER A 556 16.16 -44.51 -3.46
N ALA A 557 15.13 -44.50 -2.60
CA ALA A 557 15.31 -44.20 -1.17
C ALA A 557 16.28 -45.18 -0.49
N GLU A 558 16.22 -46.47 -0.85
CA GLU A 558 17.12 -47.50 -0.31
C GLU A 558 18.57 -47.28 -0.73
N GLU A 559 18.82 -46.94 -2.00
CA GLU A 559 20.16 -46.63 -2.51
C GLU A 559 20.73 -45.35 -1.87
N LEU A 560 19.89 -44.34 -1.67
CA LEU A 560 20.29 -43.11 -1.00
C LEU A 560 20.70 -43.38 0.45
N SER A 561 19.90 -44.13 1.21
CA SER A 561 20.23 -44.52 2.59
C SER A 561 21.49 -45.38 2.68
N LYS A 562 21.69 -46.29 1.72
CA LYS A 562 22.90 -47.10 1.64
C LYS A 562 24.14 -46.22 1.45
N ARG A 563 24.10 -45.28 0.50
CA ARG A 563 25.19 -44.33 0.24
C ARG A 563 25.50 -43.48 1.47
N GLU A 564 24.47 -42.99 2.18
CA GLU A 564 24.67 -42.23 3.42
C GLU A 564 25.37 -43.05 4.51
N ALA A 565 25.01 -44.33 4.66
CA ALA A 565 25.66 -45.24 5.59
C ALA A 565 27.13 -45.50 5.22
N GLU A 566 27.43 -45.67 3.94
CA GLU A 566 28.79 -45.83 3.42
C GLU A 566 29.65 -44.59 3.70
N ILE A 567 29.14 -43.39 3.41
CA ILE A 567 29.85 -42.12 3.68
C ILE A 567 30.13 -41.98 5.19
N LYS A 568 29.16 -42.28 6.05
CA LYS A 568 29.34 -42.19 7.51
C LYS A 568 30.31 -43.23 8.07
N ALA A 569 30.39 -44.40 7.45
CA ALA A 569 31.37 -45.42 7.83
C ALA A 569 32.81 -45.01 7.45
N GLU A 570 32.99 -44.37 6.30
CA GLU A 570 34.30 -43.88 5.84
C GLU A 570 34.73 -42.59 6.57
N TYR A 571 33.77 -41.71 6.88
CA TYR A 571 33.96 -40.43 7.54
C TYR A 571 33.10 -40.34 8.82
N PRO A 572 33.58 -40.89 9.96
CA PRO A 572 32.86 -40.86 11.23
C PRO A 572 32.54 -39.46 11.76
N GLU A 573 33.23 -38.43 11.24
CA GLU A 573 32.99 -37.02 11.56
C GLU A 573 31.64 -36.51 11.01
N VAL A 574 31.10 -37.18 9.99
CA VAL A 574 29.82 -36.85 9.36
C VAL A 574 28.69 -37.40 10.23
N THR A 575 27.95 -36.49 10.86
CA THR A 575 26.78 -36.84 11.67
C THR A 575 25.49 -36.74 10.88
N GLN A 576 25.41 -35.77 9.97
CA GLN A 576 24.23 -35.51 9.16
C GLN A 576 24.59 -35.31 7.68
N LEU A 577 23.76 -35.80 6.77
CA LEU A 577 23.86 -35.55 5.35
C LEU A 577 22.54 -34.99 4.84
N MET A 578 22.65 -34.08 3.88
CA MET A 578 21.52 -33.52 3.16
C MET A 578 21.70 -33.83 1.69
N SER A 579 20.61 -34.14 1.00
CA SER A 579 20.61 -34.39 -0.44
C SER A 579 19.37 -33.80 -1.10
N ALA A 580 19.55 -33.14 -2.24
CA ALA A 580 18.45 -32.72 -3.09
C ALA A 580 17.64 -33.90 -3.66
N ALA A 581 18.21 -35.11 -3.68
CA ALA A 581 17.51 -36.33 -4.09
C ALA A 581 16.51 -36.85 -3.03
N ASN A 582 16.59 -36.39 -1.78
CA ASN A 582 15.66 -36.76 -0.73
C ASN A 582 14.46 -35.79 -0.70
N PRO A 583 13.24 -36.22 -1.04
CA PRO A 583 12.07 -35.34 -1.07
C PRO A 583 11.77 -34.66 0.28
N THR A 584 12.11 -35.32 1.39
CA THR A 584 11.89 -34.76 2.74
C THR A 584 12.88 -33.65 3.11
N GLN A 585 13.99 -33.53 2.38
CA GLN A 585 15.06 -32.56 2.63
C GLN A 585 15.11 -31.46 1.56
N LEU A 586 14.35 -31.57 0.47
CA LEU A 586 14.37 -30.64 -0.65
C LEU A 586 14.09 -29.19 -0.22
N VAL A 587 13.08 -28.97 0.62
CA VAL A 587 12.75 -27.64 1.15
C VAL A 587 13.91 -27.05 1.97
N ALA A 588 14.63 -27.88 2.73
CA ALA A 588 15.79 -27.40 3.49
C ALA A 588 16.95 -26.98 2.57
N TYR A 589 17.18 -27.74 1.49
CA TYR A 589 18.17 -27.41 0.47
C TYR A 589 17.84 -26.10 -0.26
N GLU A 590 16.59 -25.90 -0.66
CA GLU A 590 16.11 -24.66 -1.28
C GLU A 590 16.25 -23.45 -0.33
N ASN A 591 15.89 -23.63 0.95
CA ASN A 591 16.02 -22.57 1.94
C ASN A 591 17.48 -22.18 2.20
N ALA A 592 18.40 -23.14 2.23
CA ALA A 592 19.83 -22.86 2.37
C ALA A 592 20.33 -21.99 1.20
N GLN A 593 19.95 -22.35 -0.02
CA GLN A 593 20.24 -21.58 -1.23
C GLN A 593 19.68 -20.14 -1.17
N ALA A 594 18.45 -19.95 -0.69
CA ALA A 594 17.84 -18.62 -0.55
C ALA A 594 18.54 -17.77 0.53
N ALA A 595 18.85 -18.38 1.69
CA ALA A 595 19.53 -17.70 2.81
C ALA A 595 20.94 -17.23 2.44
N LEU A 596 21.71 -18.04 1.70
CA LEU A 596 23.06 -17.63 1.30
C LEU A 596 23.05 -16.44 0.34
N ARG A 597 22.09 -16.39 -0.59
CA ARG A 597 21.90 -15.23 -1.48
C ARG A 597 21.55 -13.98 -0.68
N GLN A 598 20.70 -14.11 0.33
CA GLN A 598 20.35 -13.03 1.26
C GLN A 598 21.58 -12.46 1.95
N VAL A 599 22.47 -13.31 2.48
CA VAL A 599 23.71 -12.86 3.14
C VAL A 599 24.62 -12.10 2.17
N LEU A 600 24.82 -12.65 0.98
CA LEU A 600 25.71 -12.06 -0.03
C LEU A 600 25.23 -10.70 -0.51
N ILE A 601 23.92 -10.55 -0.78
CA ILE A 601 23.41 -9.29 -1.30
C ILE A 601 23.39 -8.20 -0.23
N ASN A 602 23.07 -8.54 1.02
CA ASN A 602 23.13 -7.59 2.13
C ASN A 602 24.57 -7.11 2.38
N ARG A 603 25.56 -8.02 2.33
CA ARG A 603 26.98 -7.65 2.38
C ARG A 603 27.33 -6.67 1.26
N ARG A 604 26.95 -6.98 0.01
CA ARG A 604 27.25 -6.12 -1.13
C ARG A 604 26.61 -4.73 -0.99
N ALA A 605 25.34 -4.69 -0.60
CA ALA A 605 24.62 -3.44 -0.37
C ALA A 605 25.31 -2.56 0.69
N ASN A 606 25.77 -3.15 1.80
CA ASN A 606 26.49 -2.44 2.84
C ASN A 606 27.84 -1.89 2.37
N MET A 607 28.60 -2.67 1.57
CA MET A 607 29.88 -2.22 1.00
C MET A 607 29.72 -1.00 0.07
N GLU A 608 28.56 -0.87 -0.58
CA GLU A 608 28.26 0.21 -1.51
C GLU A 608 27.41 1.34 -0.91
N ASN A 609 27.04 1.25 0.38
CA ASN A 609 26.05 2.14 1.01
C ASN A 609 24.72 2.22 0.22
N LYS A 610 24.26 1.06 -0.30
CA LYS A 610 22.99 0.90 -1.01
C LYS A 610 21.96 0.20 -0.13
N ARG A 611 20.69 0.29 -0.52
CA ARG A 611 19.59 -0.42 0.13
C ARG A 611 19.33 -1.73 -0.60
N PRO A 612 19.46 -2.90 0.06
CA PRO A 612 19.10 -4.15 -0.57
C PRO A 612 17.57 -4.23 -0.72
N VAL A 613 17.08 -4.76 -1.84
CA VAL A 613 15.65 -4.92 -2.14
C VAL A 613 15.23 -6.38 -2.10
N ALA A 614 14.05 -6.64 -1.52
CA ALA A 614 13.43 -7.96 -1.52
C ALA A 614 12.52 -8.15 -2.75
N ASN A 615 12.39 -9.39 -3.19
CA ASN A 615 11.72 -9.75 -4.43
C ASN A 615 10.29 -10.36 -4.30
N PRO A 616 9.80 -10.84 -3.14
CA PRO A 616 8.49 -11.48 -3.13
C PRO A 616 7.31 -10.57 -3.49
N ASN A 617 6.43 -11.03 -4.37
CA ASN A 617 5.19 -10.34 -4.72
C ASN A 617 4.03 -10.69 -3.75
N LEU A 618 2.85 -10.10 -3.97
CA LEU A 618 1.69 -10.25 -3.09
C LEU A 618 1.16 -11.70 -3.03
N ASP A 619 1.22 -12.43 -4.14
CA ASP A 619 0.75 -13.81 -4.20
C ASP A 619 1.67 -14.75 -3.42
N GLU A 620 2.97 -14.54 -3.49
CA GLU A 620 3.95 -15.28 -2.68
C GLU A 620 3.76 -15.03 -1.18
N ALA A 621 3.46 -13.78 -0.80
CA ALA A 621 3.14 -13.42 0.58
C ALA A 621 1.87 -14.12 1.09
N ARG A 622 0.79 -14.13 0.28
CA ARG A 622 -0.49 -14.79 0.63
C ARG A 622 -0.39 -16.32 0.70
N ASN A 623 0.62 -16.91 0.08
CA ASN A 623 0.80 -18.36 0.00
C ASN A 623 2.01 -18.90 0.79
N ALA A 624 2.66 -18.10 1.63
CA ALA A 624 3.87 -18.50 2.36
C ALA A 624 4.98 -19.05 1.45
N TYR A 625 5.07 -18.58 0.20
CA TYR A 625 5.99 -19.14 -0.80
C TYR A 625 7.43 -18.70 -0.55
N ALA A 626 7.65 -17.44 -0.16
CA ALA A 626 8.97 -16.90 0.14
C ALA A 626 9.64 -17.60 1.35
N THR A 627 10.96 -17.78 1.30
CA THR A 627 11.77 -18.34 2.39
C THR A 627 11.98 -17.30 3.48
N TYR A 628 11.54 -17.63 4.70
CA TYR A 628 11.84 -16.82 5.88
C TYR A 628 13.35 -16.88 6.17
N GLY A 629 14.01 -15.72 6.22
CA GLY A 629 15.48 -15.65 6.33
C GLY A 629 16.22 -15.81 4.99
N GLY A 630 15.49 -15.87 3.87
CA GLY A 630 16.03 -15.94 2.51
C GLY A 630 15.61 -14.73 1.68
N ASP A 631 14.99 -14.99 0.54
CA ASP A 631 14.47 -14.00 -0.41
C ASP A 631 13.51 -12.99 0.23
N LEU A 632 12.72 -13.40 1.23
CA LEU A 632 11.85 -12.49 2.00
C LEU A 632 12.63 -11.39 2.72
N HIS A 633 13.81 -11.72 3.25
CA HIS A 633 14.68 -10.78 3.98
C HIS A 633 15.94 -10.43 3.17
N SER A 634 15.91 -10.65 1.85
CA SER A 634 17.00 -10.26 0.94
C SER A 634 17.16 -8.76 0.81
N GLY A 635 16.18 -7.98 1.26
CA GLY A 635 16.24 -6.53 1.34
C GLY A 635 15.54 -5.94 2.55
N VAL A 636 15.74 -4.65 2.76
CA VAL A 636 15.10 -3.85 3.82
C VAL A 636 13.79 -3.23 3.37
N PHE A 637 13.50 -3.25 2.07
CA PHE A 637 12.24 -2.82 1.48
C PHE A 637 11.86 -3.72 0.30
N ASN A 638 10.61 -3.63 -0.16
CA ASN A 638 10.08 -4.45 -1.26
C ASN A 638 9.14 -3.61 -2.16
N LEU A 639 9.43 -3.50 -3.46
CA LEU A 639 8.68 -2.65 -4.38
C LEU A 639 7.43 -3.32 -4.97
N ASN A 640 7.38 -4.64 -4.99
CA ASN A 640 6.29 -5.42 -5.62
C ASN A 640 5.44 -6.23 -4.62
N ALA A 641 5.69 -6.12 -3.32
CA ALA A 641 4.89 -6.76 -2.26
C ALA A 641 3.38 -6.46 -2.32
N HIS A 642 2.97 -5.38 -2.97
CA HIS A 642 1.57 -4.97 -3.11
C HIS A 642 0.94 -5.37 -4.46
N LEU A 643 1.68 -6.06 -5.34
CA LEU A 643 1.23 -6.40 -6.68
C LEU A 643 0.98 -7.92 -6.79
N PRO A 644 -0.22 -8.35 -7.21
CA PRO A 644 -0.43 -9.70 -7.69
C PRO A 644 0.45 -9.97 -8.93
N LYS A 645 0.94 -11.21 -9.08
CA LYS A 645 1.86 -11.61 -10.15
C LYS A 645 1.30 -11.30 -11.54
N ALA A 646 0.04 -11.64 -11.77
CA ALA A 646 -0.64 -11.39 -13.04
C ALA A 646 -0.68 -9.90 -13.39
N TYR A 647 -0.88 -9.03 -12.40
CA TYR A 647 -0.92 -7.59 -12.60
C TYR A 647 0.47 -6.99 -12.79
N GLN A 648 1.48 -7.46 -12.04
CA GLN A 648 2.88 -7.09 -12.23
C GLN A 648 3.35 -7.40 -13.67
N LEU A 649 3.00 -8.57 -14.21
CA LEU A 649 3.31 -8.93 -15.59
C LEU A 649 2.63 -7.99 -16.60
N LYS A 650 1.40 -7.54 -16.34
CA LYS A 650 0.72 -6.53 -17.18
C LYS A 650 1.47 -5.19 -17.16
N LEU A 651 1.95 -4.74 -16.00
CA LEU A 651 2.77 -3.52 -15.88
C LEU A 651 4.11 -3.65 -16.63
N MET A 652 4.77 -4.79 -16.53
CA MET A 652 6.03 -5.04 -17.24
C MET A 652 5.82 -5.11 -18.76
N ARG A 653 4.75 -5.74 -19.24
CA ARG A 653 4.38 -5.73 -20.66
C ARG A 653 4.09 -4.32 -21.15
N TYR A 654 3.38 -3.52 -20.36
CA TYR A 654 3.15 -2.11 -20.67
C TYR A 654 4.46 -1.33 -20.85
N LEU A 655 5.42 -1.50 -19.94
CA LEU A 655 6.76 -0.88 -20.07
C LEU A 655 7.53 -1.37 -21.29
N HIS A 656 7.45 -2.66 -21.62
CA HIS A 656 8.09 -3.25 -22.79
C HIS A 656 7.52 -2.73 -24.12
N ASP A 657 6.20 -2.53 -24.18
CA ASP A 657 5.49 -2.17 -25.41
C ASP A 657 5.39 -0.66 -25.62
N HIS A 658 5.24 0.10 -24.54
CA HIS A 658 4.89 1.53 -24.58
C HIS A 658 5.85 2.45 -23.82
N GLY A 659 6.61 1.92 -22.86
CA GLY A 659 7.42 2.75 -21.96
C GLY A 659 6.55 3.58 -21.01
N LEU A 660 6.96 4.82 -20.74
CA LEU A 660 6.21 5.80 -19.95
C LEU A 660 6.05 7.08 -20.76
N LYS A 661 4.81 7.53 -20.98
CA LYS A 661 4.49 8.67 -21.84
C LYS A 661 5.26 9.92 -21.45
N GLY A 662 6.03 10.43 -22.41
CA GLY A 662 6.86 11.63 -22.27
C GLY A 662 8.12 11.45 -21.41
N VAL A 663 8.46 10.22 -21.01
CA VAL A 663 9.56 9.93 -20.08
C VAL A 663 10.45 8.79 -20.56
N LEU A 664 9.88 7.60 -20.81
CA LEU A 664 10.61 6.41 -21.22
C LEU A 664 10.10 5.90 -22.57
N GLU A 665 11.02 5.57 -23.45
CA GLU A 665 10.75 4.74 -24.62
C GLU A 665 10.46 3.28 -24.21
N PRO A 666 9.88 2.46 -25.11
CA PRO A 666 9.61 1.05 -24.84
C PRO A 666 10.85 0.28 -24.36
N VAL A 667 10.76 -0.38 -23.21
CA VAL A 667 11.89 -1.07 -22.54
C VAL A 667 12.06 -2.49 -23.11
N LYS A 668 12.68 -2.61 -24.29
CA LYS A 668 12.86 -3.90 -24.99
C LYS A 668 13.71 -4.92 -24.22
N ALA A 669 14.56 -4.46 -23.30
CA ALA A 669 15.34 -5.30 -22.41
C ALA A 669 14.51 -6.23 -21.50
N LEU A 670 13.21 -5.97 -21.33
CA LEU A 670 12.27 -6.85 -20.63
C LEU A 670 11.87 -8.11 -21.44
N GLY A 671 12.11 -8.12 -22.76
CA GLY A 671 11.64 -9.18 -23.66
C GLY A 671 12.03 -10.60 -23.21
N PRO A 672 13.32 -10.90 -22.92
CA PRO A 672 13.73 -12.22 -22.43
C PRO A 672 13.02 -12.64 -21.15
N VAL A 673 12.90 -11.74 -20.18
CA VAL A 673 12.21 -12.01 -18.90
C VAL A 673 10.74 -12.36 -19.13
N LEU A 674 10.06 -11.62 -20.01
CA LEU A 674 8.63 -11.82 -20.31
C LEU A 674 8.33 -13.08 -21.14
N ARG A 675 9.34 -13.68 -21.78
CA ARG A 675 9.23 -14.95 -22.52
C ARG A 675 9.47 -16.17 -21.63
N ASN A 676 10.24 -16.04 -20.56
CA ASN A 676 10.47 -17.12 -19.62
C ASN A 676 9.15 -17.48 -18.93
N LYS A 677 8.79 -18.76 -18.92
CA LYS A 677 7.67 -19.24 -18.11
C LYS A 677 8.03 -19.07 -16.62
N PRO A 678 7.09 -18.63 -15.75
CA PRO A 678 7.30 -18.68 -14.30
C PRO A 678 7.56 -20.12 -13.87
N THR A 679 8.71 -20.36 -13.22
CA THR A 679 9.13 -21.68 -12.75
C THR A 679 9.86 -21.55 -11.41
N ALA A 680 9.74 -22.56 -10.54
CA ALA A 680 10.51 -22.68 -9.30
C ALA A 680 12.01 -22.91 -9.59
N GLU A 681 12.78 -21.83 -9.78
CA GLU A 681 14.20 -21.87 -10.18
C GLU A 681 15.13 -22.56 -9.17
N LEU A 682 14.69 -22.72 -7.91
CA LEU A 682 15.47 -23.41 -6.87
C LEU A 682 15.36 -24.94 -6.95
N GLN A 683 14.35 -25.46 -7.67
CA GLN A 683 14.18 -26.90 -7.81
C GLN A 683 15.25 -27.49 -8.72
N PRO A 684 15.96 -28.54 -8.27
CA PRO A 684 16.83 -29.29 -9.16
C PRO A 684 15.98 -30.00 -10.21
N ARG A 685 16.41 -29.90 -11.48
CA ARG A 685 15.79 -30.62 -12.58
C ARG A 685 15.87 -32.13 -12.34
N ASP A 686 14.85 -32.84 -12.78
CA ASP A 686 14.85 -34.31 -12.73
C ASP A 686 15.99 -34.90 -13.57
N ALA A 687 16.15 -36.23 -13.50
CA ALA A 687 17.16 -36.95 -14.28
C ALA A 687 17.04 -36.73 -15.81
N SER A 688 15.88 -36.30 -16.31
CA SER A 688 15.63 -35.98 -17.73
C SER A 688 15.90 -34.50 -18.09
N GLY A 689 16.26 -33.67 -17.12
CA GLY A 689 16.50 -32.24 -17.30
C GLY A 689 15.23 -31.39 -17.31
N LYS A 690 14.07 -31.96 -16.98
CA LYS A 690 12.78 -31.25 -16.94
C LYS A 690 12.56 -30.64 -15.55
N VAL A 691 11.90 -29.49 -15.52
CA VAL A 691 11.39 -28.90 -14.28
C VAL A 691 10.23 -29.76 -13.80
N THR A 692 10.25 -30.14 -12.53
CA THR A 692 9.31 -31.09 -11.92
C THR A 692 7.89 -30.56 -11.76
N GLN A 693 7.70 -29.23 -11.63
CA GLN A 693 6.38 -28.61 -11.47
C GLN A 693 6.43 -27.11 -11.82
N ASN A 694 5.37 -26.53 -12.40
CA ASN A 694 5.25 -25.08 -12.60
C ASN A 694 4.53 -24.41 -11.41
N ASP A 695 4.62 -23.08 -11.29
CA ASP A 695 4.10 -22.35 -10.12
C ASP A 695 2.56 -22.46 -9.98
N GLU A 696 1.81 -22.46 -11.08
CA GLU A 696 0.35 -22.59 -11.06
C GLU A 696 -0.10 -24.00 -10.65
N ASP A 697 0.62 -25.03 -11.10
CA ASP A 697 0.42 -26.42 -10.69
C ASP A 697 0.71 -26.58 -9.18
N ALA A 698 1.73 -25.89 -8.66
CA ALA A 698 2.08 -25.90 -7.24
C ALA A 698 1.07 -25.13 -6.38
N LEU A 699 0.41 -24.11 -6.95
CA LEU A 699 -0.57 -23.27 -6.26
C LEU A 699 -2.02 -23.70 -6.48
N LYS A 700 -2.25 -24.79 -7.22
CA LYS A 700 -3.57 -25.41 -7.47
C LYS A 700 -4.55 -24.50 -8.23
N GLY A 701 -4.09 -23.71 -9.20
CA GLY A 701 -4.98 -22.89 -10.04
C GLY A 701 -4.27 -21.79 -10.81
N SER A 702 -4.98 -21.13 -11.73
CA SER A 702 -4.41 -19.98 -12.44
C SER A 702 -4.18 -18.80 -11.49
N PHE A 703 -3.19 -17.96 -11.78
CA PHE A 703 -2.92 -16.77 -10.93
C PHE A 703 -4.16 -15.86 -10.76
N GLU A 704 -5.03 -15.76 -11.77
CA GLU A 704 -6.25 -14.95 -11.69
C GLU A 704 -7.29 -15.55 -10.74
N GLN A 705 -7.54 -16.87 -10.81
CA GLN A 705 -8.40 -17.57 -9.86
C GLN A 705 -7.86 -17.49 -8.43
N LEU A 706 -6.56 -17.69 -8.27
CA LEU A 706 -5.88 -17.64 -6.97
C LEU A 706 -5.97 -16.26 -6.32
N ASN A 707 -5.81 -15.19 -7.11
CA ASN A 707 -6.01 -13.84 -6.61
C ASN A 707 -7.47 -13.60 -6.22
N ARG A 708 -8.43 -14.08 -7.03
CA ARG A 708 -9.87 -13.92 -6.73
C ARG A 708 -10.32 -14.64 -5.47
N VAL A 709 -9.86 -15.88 -5.22
CA VAL A 709 -10.12 -16.56 -3.93
C VAL A 709 -9.57 -15.74 -2.76
N ALA A 710 -8.36 -15.20 -2.90
CA ALA A 710 -7.75 -14.38 -1.85
C ALA A 710 -8.50 -13.05 -1.62
N GLU A 711 -9.08 -12.44 -2.67
CA GLU A 711 -9.92 -11.25 -2.56
C GLU A 711 -11.15 -11.53 -1.70
N TYR A 712 -11.90 -12.59 -2.03
CA TYR A 712 -13.06 -13.03 -1.27
C TYR A 712 -12.71 -13.39 0.18
N MET A 713 -11.59 -14.09 0.38
CA MET A 713 -11.16 -14.57 1.68
C MET A 713 -10.69 -13.44 2.62
N LEU A 714 -9.96 -12.45 2.09
CA LEU A 714 -9.23 -11.50 2.93
C LEU A 714 -9.90 -10.13 3.05
N TYR A 715 -10.67 -9.70 2.05
CA TYR A 715 -11.18 -8.32 1.99
C TYR A 715 -12.70 -8.21 1.88
N ASP A 716 -13.37 -9.14 1.19
CA ASP A 716 -14.82 -9.05 1.02
C ASP A 716 -15.56 -9.19 2.34
N LYS A 717 -16.62 -8.40 2.47
CA LYS A 717 -17.44 -8.30 3.68
C LYS A 717 -18.90 -8.59 3.36
N VAL A 718 -19.60 -9.12 4.35
CA VAL A 718 -21.05 -9.31 4.36
C VAL A 718 -21.64 -8.63 5.58
N LEU A 719 -22.83 -8.03 5.42
CA LEU A 719 -23.59 -7.47 6.52
C LEU A 719 -24.11 -8.59 7.44
N SER A 720 -23.88 -8.44 8.74
CA SER A 720 -24.28 -9.41 9.76
C SER A 720 -24.94 -8.72 10.96
N PHE A 721 -25.47 -9.51 11.89
CA PHE A 721 -26.06 -9.02 13.14
C PHE A 721 -24.96 -8.35 13.99
N GLY A 722 -24.84 -7.02 13.88
CA GLY A 722 -23.80 -6.21 14.54
C GLY A 722 -22.88 -5.42 13.60
N GLY A 723 -23.07 -5.52 12.28
CA GLY A 723 -22.30 -4.77 11.28
C GLY A 723 -21.66 -5.67 10.23
N GLU A 724 -20.75 -5.10 9.45
CA GLU A 724 -19.99 -5.85 8.43
C GLU A 724 -18.96 -6.78 9.06
N ARG A 725 -18.82 -7.98 8.50
CA ARG A 725 -17.74 -8.93 8.82
C ARG A 725 -17.17 -9.49 7.52
N ARG A 726 -15.95 -10.03 7.57
CA ARG A 726 -15.40 -10.79 6.44
C ARG A 726 -16.22 -12.04 6.14
N LEU A 727 -16.16 -12.48 4.89
CA LEU A 727 -16.71 -13.78 4.48
C LEU A 727 -16.04 -14.92 5.28
N ASN A 728 -16.82 -15.93 5.63
CA ASN A 728 -16.28 -17.19 6.13
C ASN A 728 -15.98 -18.15 4.97
N ALA A 729 -15.24 -19.23 5.21
CA ALA A 729 -14.81 -20.16 4.16
C ALA A 729 -15.94 -20.76 3.30
N GLN A 730 -17.12 -21.00 3.87
CA GLN A 730 -18.26 -21.48 3.08
C GLN A 730 -18.77 -20.38 2.15
N GLU A 731 -18.90 -19.15 2.65
CA GLU A 731 -19.32 -18.00 1.83
C GLU A 731 -18.30 -17.71 0.72
N VAL A 732 -17.01 -17.83 1.00
CA VAL A 732 -15.95 -17.71 -0.02
C VAL A 732 -16.15 -18.75 -1.13
N PHE A 733 -16.40 -20.01 -0.79
CA PHE A 733 -16.67 -21.06 -1.76
C PHE A 733 -17.89 -20.74 -2.64
N GLU A 734 -19.00 -20.29 -2.04
CA GLU A 734 -20.19 -19.92 -2.81
C GLU A 734 -19.95 -18.69 -3.71
N HIS A 735 -19.18 -17.70 -3.26
CA HIS A 735 -18.81 -16.55 -4.09
C HIS A 735 -17.92 -16.97 -5.28
N CYS A 736 -16.97 -17.88 -5.06
CA CYS A 736 -16.16 -18.44 -6.15
C CYS A 736 -17.05 -19.19 -7.15
N LYS A 737 -17.97 -20.02 -6.67
CA LYS A 737 -18.90 -20.78 -7.52
C LYS A 737 -19.80 -19.89 -8.39
N ALA A 738 -20.14 -18.70 -7.90
CA ALA A 738 -20.93 -17.71 -8.64
C ALA A 738 -20.08 -16.81 -9.56
N ASP A 739 -18.75 -16.83 -9.44
CA ASP A 739 -17.85 -16.00 -10.24
C ASP A 739 -17.53 -16.68 -11.58
N PRO A 740 -17.67 -15.97 -12.72
CA PRO A 740 -17.34 -16.49 -14.05
C PRO A 740 -15.94 -17.08 -14.20
N LEU A 741 -14.97 -16.66 -13.37
CA LEU A 741 -13.60 -17.22 -13.38
C LEU A 741 -13.53 -18.69 -12.96
N PHE A 742 -14.58 -19.22 -12.34
CA PHE A 742 -14.66 -20.62 -11.89
C PHE A 742 -15.75 -21.40 -12.63
N GLU A 743 -16.28 -20.86 -13.74
CA GLU A 743 -17.23 -21.58 -14.58
C GLU A 743 -16.60 -22.89 -15.09
N GLY A 744 -17.30 -24.02 -14.87
CA GLY A 744 -16.81 -25.35 -15.26
C GLY A 744 -15.82 -26.00 -14.28
N VAL A 745 -15.50 -25.35 -13.15
CA VAL A 745 -14.72 -25.97 -12.07
C VAL A 745 -15.64 -26.82 -11.21
N GLU A 746 -15.35 -28.12 -11.08
CA GLU A 746 -16.12 -29.04 -10.22
C GLU A 746 -15.97 -28.69 -8.73
N ASP A 747 -17.02 -28.97 -7.93
CA ASP A 747 -17.08 -28.59 -6.52
C ASP A 747 -15.93 -29.18 -5.68
N ASP A 748 -15.44 -30.38 -5.99
CA ASP A 748 -14.31 -31.01 -5.31
C ASP A 748 -12.98 -30.31 -5.62
N VAL A 749 -12.80 -29.87 -6.87
CA VAL A 749 -11.62 -29.11 -7.29
C VAL A 749 -11.64 -27.72 -6.64
N LEU A 750 -12.79 -27.03 -6.68
CA LEU A 750 -12.94 -25.73 -6.03
C LEU A 750 -12.73 -25.84 -4.51
N TYR A 751 -13.17 -26.94 -3.89
CA TYR A 751 -12.92 -27.21 -2.48
C TYR A 751 -11.43 -27.37 -2.18
N ASP A 752 -10.69 -28.13 -2.99
CA ASP A 752 -9.23 -28.27 -2.87
C ASP A 752 -8.56 -26.88 -2.96
N MET A 753 -8.95 -26.08 -3.96
CA MET A 753 -8.44 -24.71 -4.14
C MET A 753 -8.67 -23.85 -2.91
N VAL A 754 -9.90 -23.76 -2.41
CA VAL A 754 -10.24 -22.92 -1.23
C VAL A 754 -9.52 -23.44 0.01
N MET A 755 -9.55 -24.76 0.27
CA MET A 755 -8.90 -25.39 1.41
C MET A 755 -7.39 -25.12 1.40
N PHE A 756 -6.75 -25.28 0.24
CA PHE A 756 -5.33 -25.01 0.04
C PHE A 756 -4.99 -23.55 0.40
N ARG A 757 -5.78 -22.58 -0.06
CA ARG A 757 -5.55 -21.15 0.24
C ARG A 757 -5.63 -20.85 1.72
N TYR A 758 -6.63 -21.37 2.42
CA TYR A 758 -6.71 -21.20 3.87
C TYR A 758 -5.50 -21.84 4.56
N GLN A 759 -5.12 -23.07 4.20
CA GLN A 759 -3.97 -23.76 4.80
C GLN A 759 -2.65 -23.01 4.58
N ARG A 760 -2.41 -22.47 3.37
CA ARG A 760 -1.23 -21.64 3.08
C ARG A 760 -1.27 -20.30 3.83
N TRP A 761 -2.42 -19.66 3.91
CA TRP A 761 -2.58 -18.40 4.65
C TRP A 761 -2.28 -18.55 6.14
N ALA A 762 -2.71 -19.65 6.77
CA ALA A 762 -2.46 -19.93 8.19
C ALA A 762 -0.96 -19.86 8.55
N ILE A 763 -0.11 -20.43 7.70
CA ILE A 763 1.35 -20.42 7.90
C ILE A 763 2.05 -19.20 7.29
N SER A 764 1.34 -18.35 6.55
CA SER A 764 1.89 -17.12 5.97
C SER A 764 2.07 -16.00 7.00
N GLN A 765 1.29 -16.02 8.08
CA GLN A 765 1.12 -14.89 9.00
C GLN A 765 2.44 -14.39 9.60
N PHE A 766 3.23 -15.30 10.17
CA PHE A 766 4.50 -14.91 10.79
C PHE A 766 5.52 -14.41 9.76
N LYS A 767 5.46 -14.89 8.51
CA LYS A 767 6.30 -14.40 7.41
C LYS A 767 5.90 -12.98 7.01
N ILE A 768 4.60 -12.73 6.87
CA ILE A 768 4.04 -11.40 6.57
C ILE A 768 4.41 -10.40 7.67
N HIS A 769 4.33 -10.80 8.93
CA HIS A 769 4.67 -9.94 10.07
C HIS A 769 6.16 -9.57 10.12
N ALA A 770 7.03 -10.35 9.51
CA ALA A 770 8.46 -10.06 9.38
C ALA A 770 8.85 -9.48 8.01
N SER A 771 7.87 -9.22 7.13
CA SER A 771 8.15 -8.76 5.77
C SER A 771 8.72 -7.34 5.75
N PRO A 772 9.62 -7.02 4.80
CA PRO A 772 10.09 -5.65 4.59
C PRO A 772 8.93 -4.71 4.24
N TYR A 773 9.09 -3.42 4.56
CA TYR A 773 8.12 -2.41 4.15
C TYR A 773 8.21 -2.13 2.65
N GLY A 774 7.13 -1.61 2.08
CA GLY A 774 7.06 -1.29 0.66
C GLY A 774 5.95 -0.29 0.37
N PRO A 775 5.89 0.27 -0.85
CA PRO A 775 4.74 1.07 -1.25
C PRO A 775 3.49 0.21 -1.19
N THR A 776 2.38 0.77 -0.69
CA THR A 776 1.08 0.09 -0.73
C THR A 776 0.11 0.78 -1.67
N MET A 777 -0.38 0.04 -2.66
CA MET A 777 -1.47 0.45 -3.54
C MET A 777 -2.67 -0.46 -3.28
N GLY A 778 -3.83 0.10 -2.97
CA GLY A 778 -5.04 -0.70 -2.75
C GLY A 778 -4.92 -1.75 -1.64
N TYR A 779 -5.58 -2.90 -1.84
CA TYR A 779 -5.58 -4.02 -0.91
C TYR A 779 -4.23 -4.76 -0.92
N ASN A 780 -3.66 -4.97 0.26
CA ASN A 780 -2.43 -5.75 0.46
C ASN A 780 -2.51 -6.48 1.81
N VAL A 781 -1.45 -7.22 2.16
CA VAL A 781 -1.41 -8.05 3.37
C VAL A 781 -0.47 -7.50 4.45
N ASP A 782 0.05 -6.28 4.29
CA ASP A 782 0.94 -5.70 5.29
C ASP A 782 0.21 -5.51 6.63
N HIS A 783 0.80 -6.06 7.68
CA HIS A 783 0.24 -6.07 9.03
C HIS A 783 0.30 -4.70 9.72
N GLN A 784 1.21 -3.83 9.29
CA GLN A 784 1.32 -2.47 9.82
C GLN A 784 0.22 -1.58 9.26
N SER A 785 -0.20 -1.83 8.02
CA SER A 785 -1.19 -1.01 7.31
C SER A 785 -2.52 -1.70 7.07
N SER A 786 -2.63 -2.73 6.23
CA SER A 786 -3.90 -3.03 5.56
C SER A 786 -4.66 -4.23 6.12
N LEU A 787 -3.95 -5.22 6.65
CA LEU A 787 -4.58 -6.47 7.10
C LEU A 787 -3.94 -6.97 8.38
N ARG A 788 -4.66 -6.85 9.49
CA ARG A 788 -4.23 -7.32 10.81
C ARG A 788 -4.87 -8.68 11.09
N THR A 789 -4.04 -9.71 11.11
CA THR A 789 -4.42 -11.09 11.39
C THR A 789 -3.46 -11.69 12.43
N PRO A 790 -3.93 -12.57 13.33
CA PRO A 790 -3.04 -13.15 14.34
C PRO A 790 -2.12 -14.21 13.73
N ASN A 791 -0.92 -14.37 14.31
CA ASN A 791 0.02 -15.43 13.92
C ASN A 791 -0.55 -16.85 14.10
N TRP A 792 -1.44 -17.02 15.08
CA TRP A 792 -2.13 -18.27 15.36
C TRP A 792 -3.63 -18.03 15.34
N SER A 793 -4.35 -18.82 14.53
CA SER A 793 -5.81 -18.82 14.52
C SER A 793 -6.34 -20.18 14.10
N GLY A 794 -7.61 -20.44 14.43
CA GLY A 794 -8.34 -21.58 13.89
C GLY A 794 -8.64 -21.45 12.40
N ASN A 795 -8.34 -20.30 11.76
CA ASN A 795 -8.33 -20.07 10.31
C ASN A 795 -9.44 -20.81 9.54
N ASP A 796 -10.68 -20.64 9.99
CA ASP A 796 -11.90 -21.26 9.47
C ASP A 796 -11.87 -22.79 9.25
N GLN A 797 -10.98 -23.53 9.93
CA GLN A 797 -10.86 -24.98 9.77
C GLN A 797 -12.19 -25.71 10.01
N ASN A 798 -12.94 -25.31 11.04
CA ASN A 798 -14.27 -25.87 11.34
C ASN A 798 -15.28 -25.62 10.23
N LYS A 799 -15.23 -24.44 9.60
CA LYS A 799 -16.11 -24.06 8.48
C LYS A 799 -15.74 -24.78 7.19
N LEU A 800 -14.46 -25.00 6.96
CA LEU A 800 -13.96 -25.79 5.83
C LEU A 800 -14.34 -27.27 5.96
N VAL A 801 -14.29 -27.84 7.17
CA VAL A 801 -14.76 -29.20 7.42
C VAL A 801 -16.27 -29.30 7.26
N ASP A 802 -17.04 -28.32 7.76
CA ASP A 802 -18.49 -28.26 7.56
C ASP A 802 -18.88 -28.15 6.08
N LEU A 803 -18.14 -27.35 5.30
CA LEU A 803 -18.29 -27.30 3.84
C LEU A 803 -18.01 -28.67 3.22
N GLY A 804 -16.92 -29.34 3.62
CA GLY A 804 -16.61 -30.70 3.15
C GLY A 804 -17.73 -31.71 3.48
N VAL A 805 -18.28 -31.66 4.69
CA VAL A 805 -19.45 -32.47 5.08
C VAL A 805 -20.63 -32.22 4.14
N LYS A 806 -20.95 -30.95 3.85
CA LYS A 806 -22.03 -30.58 2.92
C LYS A 806 -21.79 -31.16 1.52
N LEU A 807 -20.56 -31.09 1.02
CA LEU A 807 -20.19 -31.66 -0.28
C LEU A 807 -20.30 -33.18 -0.30
N VAL A 808 -19.91 -33.88 0.78
CA VAL A 808 -20.11 -35.33 0.92
C VAL A 808 -21.59 -35.71 0.84
N PHE A 809 -22.47 -34.97 1.51
CA PHE A 809 -23.91 -35.20 1.42
C PHE A 809 -24.49 -34.85 0.03
N ALA A 810 -24.00 -33.79 -0.61
CA ALA A 810 -24.39 -33.40 -1.96
C ALA A 810 -23.99 -34.47 -2.99
N GLU A 811 -22.78 -35.02 -2.88
CA GLU A 811 -22.30 -36.10 -3.75
C GLU A 811 -23.09 -37.40 -3.50
N ALA A 812 -23.41 -37.73 -2.25
CA ALA A 812 -24.27 -38.87 -1.94
C ALA A 812 -25.67 -38.73 -2.57
N ALA A 813 -26.25 -37.54 -2.55
CA ALA A 813 -27.52 -37.26 -3.21
C ALA A 813 -27.41 -37.38 -4.74
N LYS A 814 -26.32 -36.86 -5.34
CA LYS A 814 -26.03 -36.97 -6.78
C LYS A 814 -25.88 -38.42 -7.23
N GLN A 815 -25.25 -39.27 -6.42
CA GLN A 815 -25.04 -40.70 -6.71
C GLN A 815 -26.17 -41.63 -6.23
N GLY A 816 -27.20 -41.10 -5.53
CA GLY A 816 -28.27 -41.91 -4.96
C GLY A 816 -27.84 -42.83 -3.81
N VAL A 817 -26.75 -42.51 -3.13
CA VAL A 817 -26.18 -43.30 -2.02
C VAL A 817 -26.75 -42.82 -0.68
N LYS A 818 -27.27 -43.74 0.14
CA LYS A 818 -27.74 -43.43 1.50
C LYS A 818 -26.63 -43.63 2.53
N LEU A 819 -26.11 -42.55 3.09
CA LEU A 819 -25.08 -42.59 4.14
C LEU A 819 -25.66 -43.07 5.48
N LYS A 820 -24.95 -43.97 6.18
CA LYS A 820 -25.35 -44.55 7.48
C LYS A 820 -24.64 -43.84 8.65
N GLY A 821 -25.26 -43.84 9.83
CA GLY A 821 -24.58 -43.48 11.09
C GLY A 821 -24.42 -41.98 11.37
N GLY A 822 -25.25 -41.13 10.78
CA GLY A 822 -25.19 -39.69 11.02
C GLY A 822 -25.92 -38.91 9.93
N ASP A 823 -26.62 -37.86 10.31
CA ASP A 823 -27.24 -36.92 9.38
C ASP A 823 -26.40 -35.64 9.25
N GLN A 824 -26.81 -34.77 8.32
CA GLN A 824 -26.10 -33.53 8.05
C GLN A 824 -26.08 -32.57 9.25
N VAL A 825 -27.12 -32.61 10.10
CA VAL A 825 -27.22 -31.74 11.30
C VAL A 825 -26.22 -32.18 12.37
N LEU A 826 -26.10 -33.48 12.62
CA LEU A 826 -25.14 -34.02 13.57
C LEU A 826 -23.70 -33.76 13.09
N MET A 827 -23.41 -34.04 11.81
CA MET A 827 -22.06 -33.83 11.27
C MET A 827 -21.67 -32.35 11.23
N HIS A 828 -22.62 -31.44 10.96
CA HIS A 828 -22.41 -30.00 11.12
C HIS A 828 -21.99 -29.62 12.54
N LYS A 829 -22.70 -30.12 13.57
CA LYS A 829 -22.33 -29.85 14.96
C LYS A 829 -20.93 -30.39 15.28
N ARG A 830 -20.60 -31.59 14.81
CA ARG A 830 -19.25 -32.16 14.99
C ARG A 830 -18.18 -31.32 14.32
N ALA A 831 -18.38 -30.91 13.07
CA ALA A 831 -17.46 -30.00 12.37
C ALA A 831 -17.20 -28.68 13.13
N MET A 832 -18.20 -28.19 13.86
CA MET A 832 -18.11 -26.93 14.61
C MET A 832 -17.56 -27.07 16.04
N GLN A 833 -17.71 -28.22 16.68
CA GLN A 833 -17.55 -28.37 18.15
C GLN A 833 -16.75 -29.62 18.59
N ASP A 834 -16.33 -30.49 17.66
CA ASP A 834 -15.60 -31.73 17.94
C ASP A 834 -14.22 -31.69 17.24
N GLU A 835 -13.19 -31.31 17.99
CA GLU A 835 -11.81 -31.22 17.50
C GLU A 835 -11.32 -32.54 16.90
N GLY A 836 -11.60 -33.67 17.56
CA GLY A 836 -11.19 -34.98 17.06
C GLY A 836 -11.86 -35.37 15.74
N PHE A 837 -13.08 -34.90 15.48
CA PHE A 837 -13.73 -35.05 14.17
C PHE A 837 -13.07 -34.19 13.10
N VAL A 838 -12.77 -32.92 13.42
CA VAL A 838 -12.09 -31.98 12.50
C VAL A 838 -10.73 -32.53 12.08
N GLU A 839 -9.93 -33.01 13.04
CA GLU A 839 -8.62 -33.62 12.78
C GLU A 839 -8.72 -34.87 11.89
N GLN A 840 -9.64 -35.79 12.20
CA GLN A 840 -9.86 -37.00 11.40
C GLN A 840 -10.33 -36.66 9.99
N PHE A 841 -11.23 -35.69 9.83
CA PHE A 841 -11.73 -35.27 8.53
C PHE A 841 -10.60 -34.73 7.66
N GLN A 842 -9.79 -33.84 8.20
CA GLN A 842 -8.65 -33.27 7.50
C GLN A 842 -7.58 -34.32 7.16
N HIS A 843 -7.35 -35.28 8.05
CA HIS A 843 -6.46 -36.39 7.77
C HIS A 843 -6.91 -37.19 6.54
N PHE A 844 -8.21 -37.47 6.40
CA PHE A 844 -8.74 -38.22 5.26
C PHE A 844 -8.82 -37.42 3.95
N LEU A 845 -8.85 -36.07 4.02
CA LEU A 845 -8.72 -35.23 2.82
C LEU A 845 -7.34 -35.37 2.16
N ARG A 846 -6.28 -35.45 2.97
CA ARG A 846 -4.88 -35.42 2.50
C ARG A 846 -4.45 -36.72 1.83
N GLY A 847 -3.57 -36.60 0.83
CA GLY A 847 -2.93 -37.75 0.18
C GLY A 847 -1.95 -38.47 1.11
N ARG A 848 -1.60 -39.72 0.78
CA ARG A 848 -0.67 -40.55 1.57
C ARG A 848 0.75 -39.98 1.69
N ASP A 849 1.12 -39.05 0.82
CA ASP A 849 2.50 -38.58 0.66
C ASP A 849 2.75 -37.22 1.35
N GLY A 850 1.82 -36.72 2.17
CA GLY A 850 1.96 -35.45 2.88
C GLY A 850 1.83 -34.20 2.00
N ALA A 851 1.54 -34.36 0.70
CA ALA A 851 1.22 -33.27 -0.21
C ALA A 851 -0.07 -32.54 0.21
N LEU A 852 -0.12 -31.22 0.00
CA LEU A 852 -1.31 -30.38 0.21
C LEU A 852 -2.32 -30.61 -0.94
N ASP A 853 -2.89 -31.81 -0.97
CA ASP A 853 -3.86 -32.29 -1.94
C ASP A 853 -5.12 -32.73 -1.18
N PHE A 854 -6.15 -31.87 -1.18
CA PHE A 854 -7.37 -32.03 -0.40
C PHE A 854 -8.52 -32.55 -1.27
N ASP A 855 -8.71 -33.87 -1.27
CA ASP A 855 -9.74 -34.52 -2.08
C ASP A 855 -10.93 -34.94 -1.20
N VAL A 856 -12.04 -34.20 -1.29
CA VAL A 856 -13.27 -34.51 -0.56
C VAL A 856 -13.93 -35.82 -1.01
N LYS A 857 -13.64 -36.31 -2.23
CA LYS A 857 -14.16 -37.61 -2.71
C LYS A 857 -13.61 -38.77 -1.88
N ARG A 858 -12.38 -38.68 -1.37
CA ARG A 858 -11.80 -39.69 -0.45
C ARG A 858 -12.62 -39.84 0.82
N VAL A 859 -13.15 -38.72 1.34
CA VAL A 859 -14.03 -38.74 2.51
C VAL A 859 -15.38 -39.33 2.15
N PHE A 860 -15.95 -38.94 1.01
CA PHE A 860 -17.19 -39.52 0.51
C PHE A 860 -17.09 -41.05 0.35
N ASP A 861 -16.08 -41.55 -0.36
CA ASP A 861 -15.86 -42.98 -0.60
C ASP A 861 -15.76 -43.77 0.72
N ARG A 862 -15.02 -43.22 1.69
CA ARG A 862 -14.86 -43.83 3.02
C ARG A 862 -16.19 -43.90 3.77
N VAL A 863 -16.99 -42.84 3.73
CA VAL A 863 -18.28 -42.78 4.43
C VAL A 863 -19.32 -43.64 3.70
N ALA A 864 -19.28 -43.71 2.37
CA ALA A 864 -20.13 -44.57 1.57
C ALA A 864 -19.89 -46.07 1.87
N ASP A 865 -18.63 -46.46 2.05
CA ASP A 865 -18.23 -47.83 2.44
C ASP A 865 -18.61 -48.16 3.89
N LYS A 866 -18.23 -47.30 4.85
CA LYS A 866 -18.25 -47.65 6.29
C LYS A 866 -19.42 -47.08 7.08
N GLY A 867 -20.04 -46.00 6.60
CA GLY A 867 -20.90 -45.12 7.39
C GLY A 867 -20.11 -44.18 8.31
N TRP A 868 -20.72 -43.08 8.74
CA TRP A 868 -20.11 -42.04 9.56
C TRP A 868 -19.54 -42.57 10.89
N ASP A 869 -20.30 -43.39 11.62
CA ASP A 869 -19.91 -43.96 12.93
C ASP A 869 -18.66 -44.85 12.90
N LYS A 870 -18.33 -45.42 11.73
CA LYS A 870 -17.14 -46.26 11.53
C LYS A 870 -16.03 -45.53 10.77
N ALA A 871 -16.39 -44.53 9.97
CA ALA A 871 -15.43 -43.69 9.28
C ALA A 871 -14.70 -42.77 10.26
N PHE A 872 -15.39 -42.30 11.30
CA PHE A 872 -14.93 -41.38 12.33
C PHE A 872 -15.24 -41.92 13.73
N THR A 873 -14.40 -41.62 14.73
CA THR A 873 -14.66 -41.98 16.12
C THR A 873 -16.05 -41.47 16.56
N PRO A 874 -16.95 -42.31 17.09
CA PRO A 874 -18.26 -41.85 17.56
C PRO A 874 -18.14 -41.07 18.87
N LEU A 875 -19.09 -40.17 19.13
CA LEU A 875 -19.18 -39.45 20.40
C LEU A 875 -19.94 -40.29 21.43
N PRO A 876 -19.54 -40.25 22.72
CA PRO A 876 -20.33 -40.81 23.81
C PRO A 876 -21.76 -40.22 23.84
N GLU A 877 -22.75 -41.00 24.29
CA GLU A 877 -24.15 -40.54 24.37
C GLU A 877 -24.33 -39.34 25.31
N ASP A 878 -23.51 -39.24 26.36
CA ASP A 878 -23.48 -38.14 27.32
C ASP A 878 -22.66 -36.93 26.83
N HIS A 879 -22.04 -37.01 25.65
CA HIS A 879 -21.35 -35.87 25.05
C HIS A 879 -22.34 -34.73 24.76
N ALA A 880 -21.96 -33.49 25.06
CA ALA A 880 -22.85 -32.33 24.94
C ALA A 880 -23.48 -32.15 23.54
N ILE A 881 -22.74 -32.50 22.48
CA ILE A 881 -23.25 -32.51 21.10
C ILE A 881 -24.40 -33.51 20.92
N MET A 882 -24.23 -34.74 21.44
CA MET A 882 -25.20 -35.83 21.33
C MET A 882 -26.44 -35.54 22.17
N VAL A 883 -26.25 -35.07 23.42
CA VAL A 883 -27.36 -34.63 24.29
C VAL A 883 -28.18 -33.54 23.60
N ASN A 884 -27.55 -32.48 23.10
CA ASN A 884 -28.24 -31.39 22.41
C ASN A 884 -28.84 -31.77 21.06
N TYR A 885 -28.37 -32.85 20.44
CA TYR A 885 -28.91 -33.37 19.19
C TYR A 885 -30.15 -34.22 19.45
N ASN A 886 -30.11 -35.10 20.45
CA ASN A 886 -31.22 -35.98 20.82
C ASN A 886 -32.41 -35.22 21.46
N LEU A 887 -32.17 -34.00 21.99
CA LEU A 887 -33.22 -33.13 22.53
C LEU A 887 -34.01 -32.36 21.45
N ARG A 888 -33.52 -32.32 20.21
CA ARG A 888 -34.19 -31.69 19.06
C ARG A 888 -34.93 -32.75 18.26
#